data_AF-A0A2G2L5N2-F1
#
_entry.id   AF-A0A2G2L5N2-F1
#
_cell.length_a   1.000
_cell.length_b   1.000
_cell.length_c   1.000
_cell.angle_alpha   90.00
_cell.angle_beta   90.00
_cell.angle_gamma   90.00
#
_symmetry.space_group_name_H-M   'P 1'
#
loop_
_entity.id
_entity.type
_entity.pdbx_description
1 polymer ?
#
loop_
_entity_poly.entity_id
_entity_poly.type
_entity_poly.pdbx_seq_one_letter_code
_entity_poly.pdbx_strand_id
1 'polypeptide(L)'
;MTDHQAMMDKDEPAERLTSTPLIITLILLVCLASFIRWNLNPSSDISPADQDTQFSAISAKQMLSDVLADETPHPLDSPEIRQTEKRLVKVLRGLGYQEEIQEATICNDNKNRGVRCTQVRNIIVAIDGSNKDLSIDKPTGILISSHYDSVDAGPGASDAGVAVATMLEIARLLSTMPQQKNTIVLLFNEGEEYGLFGAKAFMQQHPLAKKLKLAINVEARGSKGSSVMFETGENSGWLVQEYLKQSPKVLSSSLFYEVYKALPNDTDLTIFKKHGLQGLNFAHAEKLTHYHTPLDNLANLELATIQHHGDNVWRILQTIKDQNLNDPNLAESNLVYTDILGLFSLEWQESTSITASILLLILFIFSITRLSKVVTLSKQSMRRGVYSFFIFLIILPVMGYLLQLGVTSISATNQPWLINSFPIQIALWSLLSLTTLFLGRLLLKNCDALSVMLGLVSCWIILSIASSYFIVGISFLFLIPSAISILILFLYPYCLKLVKPSILSLHFVISALVIAILFMPIVYTLEIMVTYNMTVALGIMFAFIMIGLLPTLTINSNRQLKRIQVTLLATFIIGTSWTVVQPSFDSISKQRINVYYLQDDVIGAFVLAGDKNNKPSETLFEALDSPTLGSILPWSNYNLYYKKSDSENIQPSQIEILNSTSDEQNNSAQFIIQSTDQINTLREVRIYIPKESNIKTVTFLNEKYEVAQRKPNSKGYINFRCIGVNCQSVKIELEKTSNELTEILVITTLKGLPKALEVYQQHIGETAHQFQFGDQSYIVSRIEI
;
A
#
# COMPACT_ATOMS: atom_id res chain seq x y z
N MET A 1 -41.59 80.61 -10.45
CA MET A 1 -41.90 79.80 -9.25
C MET A 1 -42.80 78.65 -9.67
N THR A 2 -42.21 77.48 -9.90
CA THR A 2 -42.81 76.15 -9.69
C THR A 2 -41.75 75.08 -10.00
N ASP A 3 -41.57 74.19 -9.03
CA ASP A 3 -41.03 72.83 -9.08
C ASP A 3 -39.55 72.58 -9.42
N HIS A 4 -38.71 72.81 -8.40
CA HIS A 4 -37.43 72.13 -8.21
C HIS A 4 -37.60 71.04 -7.14
N GLN A 5 -38.00 69.82 -7.51
CA GLN A 5 -37.69 68.57 -6.78
C GLN A 5 -38.32 67.35 -7.47
N ALA A 6 -37.60 66.76 -8.44
CA ALA A 6 -37.77 65.36 -8.84
C ALA A 6 -36.67 64.95 -9.84
N MET A 7 -35.44 64.73 -9.35
CA MET A 7 -34.46 63.97 -10.13
C MET A 7 -33.40 63.31 -9.24
N MET A 8 -33.84 62.52 -8.25
CA MET A 8 -33.01 61.52 -7.59
C MET A 8 -33.92 60.38 -7.12
N ASP A 9 -34.12 59.38 -7.97
CA ASP A 9 -34.18 57.96 -7.59
C ASP A 9 -34.44 57.14 -8.85
N LYS A 10 -33.36 56.57 -9.39
CA LYS A 10 -33.42 55.35 -10.18
C LYS A 10 -32.46 54.39 -9.52
N ASP A 11 -32.99 53.62 -8.58
CA ASP A 11 -32.42 52.35 -8.15
C ASP A 11 -32.15 51.48 -9.39
N GLU A 12 -30.89 51.37 -9.78
CA GLU A 12 -30.45 50.24 -10.61
C GLU A 12 -30.70 48.95 -9.82
N PRO A 13 -31.37 47.94 -10.40
CA PRO A 13 -31.58 46.68 -9.71
C PRO A 13 -30.22 46.03 -9.48
N ALA A 14 -29.81 45.91 -8.21
CA ALA A 14 -28.65 45.13 -7.80
C ALA A 14 -28.68 43.76 -8.51
N GLU A 15 -27.73 43.54 -9.42
CA GLU A 15 -27.57 42.29 -10.17
C GLU A 15 -27.63 41.11 -9.18
N ARG A 16 -28.76 40.40 -9.17
CA ARG A 16 -28.96 39.22 -8.33
C ARG A 16 -27.97 38.16 -8.81
N LEU A 17 -26.89 37.99 -8.05
CA LEU A 17 -25.93 36.91 -8.20
C LEU A 17 -26.67 35.56 -8.36
N THR A 18 -26.49 34.93 -9.52
CA THR A 18 -27.17 33.70 -9.92
C THR A 18 -26.44 32.49 -9.35
N SER A 19 -27.15 31.40 -9.03
CA SER A 19 -26.56 30.16 -8.49
C SER A 19 -25.80 29.30 -9.51
N THR A 20 -25.56 29.88 -10.69
CA THR A 20 -24.84 29.32 -11.82
C THR A 20 -23.43 28.82 -11.47
N PRO A 21 -22.61 29.51 -10.64
CA PRO A 21 -21.25 29.07 -10.35
C PRO A 21 -21.19 27.73 -9.60
N LEU A 22 -22.01 27.55 -8.55
CA LEU A 22 -22.05 26.29 -7.80
C LEU A 22 -22.48 25.11 -8.68
N ILE A 23 -23.52 25.30 -9.50
CA ILE A 23 -24.00 24.23 -10.39
C ILE A 23 -22.93 23.86 -11.40
N ILE A 24 -22.29 24.86 -12.03
CA ILE A 24 -21.18 24.62 -12.95
C ILE A 24 -20.06 23.85 -12.24
N THR A 25 -19.64 24.27 -11.06
CA THR A 25 -18.57 23.57 -10.33
C THR A 25 -18.96 22.13 -10.03
N LEU A 26 -20.16 21.88 -9.50
CA LEU A 26 -20.60 20.51 -9.20
C LEU A 26 -20.67 19.62 -10.44
N ILE A 27 -21.15 20.14 -11.57
CA ILE A 27 -21.15 19.41 -12.85
C ILE A 27 -19.72 19.07 -13.27
N LEU A 28 -18.81 20.06 -13.22
CA LEU A 28 -17.42 19.84 -13.59
C LEU A 28 -16.70 18.87 -12.65
N LEU A 29 -17.03 18.86 -11.35
CA LEU A 29 -16.50 17.86 -10.42
C LEU A 29 -16.98 16.45 -10.76
N VAL A 30 -18.24 16.27 -11.17
CA VAL A 30 -18.77 14.97 -11.62
C VAL A 30 -18.12 14.53 -12.93
N CYS A 31 -17.95 15.45 -13.89
CA CYS A 31 -17.23 15.16 -15.14
C CYS A 31 -15.77 14.78 -14.87
N LEU A 32 -15.09 15.51 -13.99
CA LEU A 32 -13.72 15.23 -13.58
C LEU A 32 -13.60 13.86 -12.90
N ALA A 33 -14.52 13.54 -11.97
CA ALA A 33 -14.55 12.24 -11.31
C ALA A 33 -14.75 11.09 -12.30
N SER A 34 -15.60 11.29 -13.31
CA SER A 34 -15.85 10.31 -14.37
C SER A 34 -14.63 10.15 -15.29
N PHE A 35 -13.98 11.25 -15.65
CA PHE A 35 -12.76 11.26 -16.46
C PHE A 35 -11.60 10.55 -15.75
N ILE A 36 -11.35 10.87 -14.47
CA ILE A 36 -10.28 10.23 -13.68
C ILE A 36 -10.52 8.72 -13.61
N ARG A 37 -11.75 8.29 -13.31
CA ARG A 37 -12.07 6.86 -13.25
C ARG A 37 -11.86 6.15 -14.59
N TRP A 38 -12.25 6.79 -15.70
CA TRP A 38 -11.97 6.25 -17.03
C TRP A 38 -10.48 6.18 -17.32
N ASN A 39 -9.73 7.21 -16.91
CA ASN A 39 -8.30 7.30 -17.17
C ASN A 39 -7.44 6.41 -16.27
N LEU A 40 -7.91 5.92 -15.12
CA LEU A 40 -7.12 5.00 -14.29
C LEU A 40 -7.04 3.57 -14.86
N ASN A 41 -7.91 3.20 -15.80
CA ASN A 41 -7.84 1.90 -16.46
C ASN A 41 -6.54 1.77 -17.28
N PRO A 42 -5.86 0.60 -17.23
CA PRO A 42 -4.69 0.36 -18.07
C PRO A 42 -5.13 0.31 -19.53
N SER A 43 -4.70 1.30 -20.31
CA SER A 43 -4.97 1.40 -21.75
C SER A 43 -3.62 1.34 -22.48
N SER A 44 -3.03 0.15 -22.51
CA SER A 44 -1.79 -0.12 -23.23
C SER A 44 -2.08 -1.04 -24.40
N ASP A 45 -1.56 -0.68 -25.58
CA ASP A 45 -1.61 -1.55 -26.75
C ASP A 45 -0.77 -2.81 -26.45
N ILE A 46 -1.39 -3.98 -26.59
CA ILE A 46 -0.72 -5.25 -26.31
C ILE A 46 0.19 -5.59 -27.49
N SER A 47 1.50 -5.65 -27.24
CA SER A 47 2.47 -6.00 -28.27
C SER A 47 2.36 -7.49 -28.65
N PRO A 48 2.62 -7.84 -29.92
CA PRO A 48 2.78 -9.24 -30.35
C PRO A 48 3.89 -9.98 -29.59
N ALA A 49 3.85 -11.31 -29.56
CA ALA A 49 4.81 -12.14 -28.83
C ALA A 49 6.24 -12.14 -29.41
N ASP A 50 6.38 -11.87 -30.71
CA ASP A 50 7.62 -11.93 -31.49
C ASP A 50 8.33 -10.58 -31.66
N GLN A 51 7.90 -9.55 -30.91
CA GLN A 51 8.46 -8.22 -31.01
C GLN A 51 9.80 -8.10 -30.26
N ASP A 52 10.86 -7.63 -30.91
CA ASP A 52 12.21 -7.57 -30.31
C ASP A 52 12.62 -6.20 -29.75
N THR A 53 11.75 -5.19 -29.88
CA THR A 53 12.06 -3.80 -29.50
C THR A 53 11.18 -3.25 -28.38
N GLN A 54 10.01 -3.87 -28.16
CA GLN A 54 9.00 -3.45 -27.20
C GLN A 54 8.66 -4.63 -26.31
N PHE A 55 8.26 -4.32 -25.08
CA PHE A 55 7.78 -5.33 -24.14
C PHE A 55 6.55 -6.04 -24.69
N SER A 56 6.46 -7.36 -24.51
CA SER A 56 5.30 -8.16 -24.88
C SER A 56 4.67 -8.86 -23.69
N ALA A 57 3.45 -8.43 -23.33
CA ALA A 57 2.66 -9.11 -22.30
C ALA A 57 2.32 -10.56 -22.65
N ILE A 58 2.20 -10.88 -23.95
CA ILE A 58 1.91 -12.24 -24.41
C ILE A 58 3.11 -13.15 -24.16
N SER A 59 4.32 -12.72 -24.56
CA SER A 59 5.57 -13.44 -24.31
C SER A 59 5.82 -13.60 -22.80
N ALA A 60 5.68 -12.51 -22.04
CA ALA A 60 5.81 -12.53 -20.58
C ALA A 60 4.85 -13.53 -19.92
N LYS A 61 3.55 -13.49 -20.27
CA LYS A 61 2.55 -14.42 -19.72
C LYS A 61 2.82 -15.87 -20.12
N GLN A 62 3.35 -16.12 -21.32
CA GLN A 62 3.72 -17.45 -21.76
C GLN A 62 4.88 -18.01 -20.93
N MET A 63 5.96 -17.26 -20.76
CA MET A 63 7.09 -17.66 -19.91
C MET A 63 6.66 -17.87 -18.45
N LEU A 64 5.77 -17.02 -17.93
CA LEU A 64 5.20 -17.23 -16.60
C LEU A 64 4.40 -18.53 -16.50
N SER A 65 3.64 -18.87 -17.54
CA SER A 65 2.89 -20.13 -17.58
C SER A 65 3.83 -21.34 -17.58
N ASP A 66 5.03 -21.23 -18.16
CA ASP A 66 6.06 -22.26 -18.07
C ASP A 66 6.68 -22.36 -16.66
N VAL A 67 6.85 -21.22 -15.96
CA VAL A 67 7.36 -21.16 -14.58
C VAL A 67 6.33 -21.73 -13.58
N LEU A 68 5.05 -21.39 -13.76
CA LEU A 68 3.92 -21.78 -12.91
C LEU A 68 3.08 -22.91 -13.50
N ALA A 69 3.71 -23.83 -14.25
CA ALA A 69 3.01 -24.85 -15.04
C ALA A 69 1.99 -25.72 -14.27
N ASP A 70 2.14 -25.87 -12.96
CA ASP A 70 1.23 -26.61 -12.08
C ASP A 70 0.40 -25.73 -11.12
N GLU A 71 0.57 -24.39 -11.19
CA GLU A 71 -0.04 -23.40 -10.27
C GLU A 71 -0.05 -23.86 -8.80
N THR A 72 1.01 -24.56 -8.38
CA THR A 72 1.13 -25.02 -7.00
C THR A 72 1.71 -23.88 -6.15
N PRO A 73 1.10 -23.55 -4.99
CA PRO A 73 1.70 -22.62 -4.03
C PRO A 73 3.11 -23.07 -3.66
N HIS A 74 4.05 -22.14 -3.76
CA HIS A 74 5.48 -22.39 -3.63
C HIS A 74 6.10 -21.41 -2.61
N PRO A 75 5.80 -21.60 -1.32
CA PRO A 75 6.25 -20.70 -0.29
C PRO A 75 7.74 -20.86 0.03
N LEU A 76 8.28 -19.86 0.73
CA LEU A 76 9.64 -19.83 1.28
C LEU A 76 10.07 -21.18 1.86
N ASP A 77 11.20 -21.66 1.35
CA ASP A 77 11.92 -22.86 1.74
C ASP A 77 11.03 -24.12 1.80
N SER A 78 10.22 -24.31 0.76
CA SER A 78 9.37 -25.48 0.55
C SER A 78 9.92 -26.42 -0.54
N PRO A 79 9.48 -27.68 -0.60
CA PRO A 79 9.78 -28.55 -1.74
C PRO A 79 9.23 -28.00 -3.08
N GLU A 80 8.07 -27.32 -3.04
CA GLU A 80 7.39 -26.77 -4.21
C GLU A 80 8.16 -25.62 -4.84
N ILE A 81 8.72 -24.71 -4.04
CA ILE A 81 9.55 -23.61 -4.59
C ILE A 81 10.80 -24.12 -5.28
N ARG A 82 11.35 -25.28 -4.89
CA ARG A 82 12.47 -25.91 -5.61
C ARG A 82 12.08 -26.42 -7.01
N GLN A 83 10.80 -26.71 -7.26
CA GLN A 83 10.33 -27.05 -8.61
C GLN A 83 10.13 -25.78 -9.44
N THR A 84 9.56 -24.73 -8.85
CA THR A 84 9.44 -23.40 -9.49
C THR A 84 10.83 -22.83 -9.85
N GLU A 85 11.81 -22.92 -8.94
CA GLU A 85 13.22 -22.55 -9.16
C GLU A 85 13.76 -23.26 -10.42
N LYS A 86 13.59 -24.59 -10.52
CA LYS A 86 14.05 -25.36 -11.70
C LYS A 86 13.39 -24.91 -13.00
N ARG A 87 12.10 -24.60 -12.99
CA ARG A 87 11.38 -24.13 -14.19
C ARG A 87 11.83 -22.73 -14.59
N LEU A 88 12.01 -21.82 -13.62
CA LEU A 88 12.53 -20.48 -13.83
C LEU A 88 13.96 -20.51 -14.40
N VAL A 89 14.84 -21.31 -13.82
CA VAL A 89 16.20 -21.52 -14.34
C VAL A 89 16.20 -22.11 -15.75
N LYS A 90 15.30 -23.05 -16.04
CA LYS A 90 15.15 -23.61 -17.39
C LYS A 90 14.79 -22.53 -18.42
N VAL A 91 13.88 -21.61 -18.07
CA VAL A 91 13.50 -20.49 -18.94
C VAL A 91 14.70 -19.56 -19.17
N LEU A 92 15.39 -19.15 -18.10
CA LEU A 92 16.58 -18.29 -18.18
C LEU A 92 17.69 -18.88 -19.06
N ARG A 93 17.99 -20.18 -18.90
CA ARG A 93 18.97 -20.88 -19.73
C ARG A 93 18.51 -21.01 -21.18
N GLY A 94 17.21 -21.15 -21.42
CA GLY A 94 16.61 -21.11 -22.76
C GLY A 94 16.82 -19.77 -23.47
N LEU A 95 16.91 -18.67 -22.71
CA LEU A 95 17.26 -17.33 -23.20
C LEU A 95 18.78 -17.11 -23.34
N GLY A 96 19.62 -18.12 -23.02
CA GLY A 96 21.07 -18.04 -23.13
C GLY A 96 21.78 -17.47 -21.90
N TYR A 97 21.09 -17.27 -20.78
CA TYR A 97 21.69 -16.80 -19.54
C TYR A 97 22.20 -17.94 -18.65
N GLN A 98 23.24 -17.65 -17.87
CA GLN A 98 23.72 -18.50 -16.79
C GLN A 98 23.37 -17.86 -15.46
N GLU A 99 22.69 -18.62 -14.61
CA GLU A 99 22.33 -18.20 -13.26
C GLU A 99 23.40 -18.55 -12.22
N GLU A 100 23.45 -17.75 -11.16
CA GLU A 100 24.06 -18.10 -9.88
C GLU A 100 22.94 -18.33 -8.86
N ILE A 101 23.04 -19.42 -8.08
CA ILE A 101 22.13 -19.68 -6.97
C ILE A 101 22.84 -19.30 -5.66
N GLN A 102 22.36 -18.24 -5.02
CA GLN A 102 22.83 -17.85 -3.68
C GLN A 102 22.02 -18.60 -2.63
N GLU A 103 22.60 -19.63 -2.03
CA GLU A 103 22.06 -20.29 -0.84
C GLU A 103 22.58 -19.62 0.44
N ALA A 104 21.67 -19.14 1.30
CA ALA A 104 22.03 -18.36 2.48
C ALA A 104 21.10 -18.64 3.66
N THR A 105 21.67 -18.70 4.87
CA THR A 105 20.90 -18.59 6.12
C THR A 105 20.84 -17.13 6.55
N ILE A 106 19.65 -16.68 6.92
CA ILE A 106 19.43 -15.29 7.31
C ILE A 106 18.41 -15.18 8.45
N CYS A 107 18.69 -14.31 9.40
CA CYS A 107 17.82 -14.01 10.53
C CYS A 107 17.35 -12.55 10.51
N ASN A 108 16.10 -12.35 10.90
CA ASN A 108 15.48 -11.06 11.11
C ASN A 108 15.22 -10.88 12.61
N ASP A 109 16.07 -10.10 13.26
CA ASP A 109 15.93 -9.78 14.67
C ASP A 109 15.03 -8.55 14.89
N ASN A 110 13.82 -8.78 15.39
CA ASN A 110 12.94 -7.72 15.84
C ASN A 110 12.68 -7.82 17.35
N LYS A 111 13.25 -6.87 18.12
CA LYS A 111 13.11 -6.85 19.60
C LYS A 111 11.67 -6.85 20.10
N ASN A 112 10.69 -6.42 19.29
CA ASN A 112 9.27 -6.40 19.64
C ASN A 112 8.48 -7.61 19.10
N ARG A 113 8.93 -8.23 18.01
CA ARG A 113 8.19 -9.30 17.32
C ARG A 113 8.85 -10.68 17.41
N GLY A 114 10.05 -10.79 17.96
CA GLY A 114 10.84 -12.02 18.05
C GLY A 114 11.91 -12.14 16.97
N VAL A 115 12.60 -13.27 16.97
CA VAL A 115 13.60 -13.64 15.94
C VAL A 115 12.95 -14.56 14.93
N ARG A 116 13.14 -14.28 13.65
CA ARG A 116 12.69 -15.16 12.56
C ARG A 116 13.87 -15.46 11.66
N CYS A 117 14.15 -16.73 11.45
CA CYS A 117 15.24 -17.17 10.60
C CYS A 117 14.74 -18.17 9.58
N THR A 118 15.46 -18.26 8.47
CA THR A 118 15.16 -19.16 7.37
C THR A 118 16.42 -19.40 6.56
N GLN A 119 16.35 -20.40 5.69
CA GLN A 119 17.21 -20.51 4.53
C GLN A 119 16.52 -19.90 3.31
N VAL A 120 17.29 -19.28 2.41
CA VAL A 120 16.81 -18.73 1.13
C VAL A 120 17.73 -19.17 0.01
N ARG A 121 17.19 -19.31 -1.20
CA ARG A 121 17.94 -19.51 -2.44
C ARG A 121 17.50 -18.46 -3.47
N ASN A 122 18.33 -17.43 -3.63
CA ASN A 122 18.09 -16.41 -4.65
C ASN A 122 18.65 -16.89 -6.00
N ILE A 123 17.94 -16.58 -7.09
CA ILE A 123 18.43 -16.78 -8.45
C ILE A 123 18.94 -15.44 -8.97
N ILE A 124 20.21 -15.40 -9.37
CA ILE A 124 20.92 -14.19 -9.75
C ILE A 124 21.43 -14.35 -11.17
N VAL A 125 21.12 -13.38 -12.05
CA VAL A 125 21.69 -13.31 -13.40
C VAL A 125 22.40 -11.98 -13.56
N ALA A 126 23.72 -12.03 -13.79
CA ALA A 126 24.52 -10.85 -14.09
C ALA A 126 24.70 -10.71 -15.62
N ILE A 127 24.23 -9.61 -16.18
CA ILE A 127 24.37 -9.27 -17.58
C ILE A 127 25.45 -8.19 -17.69
N ASP A 128 26.65 -8.61 -18.12
CA ASP A 128 27.83 -7.78 -18.16
C ASP A 128 27.68 -6.56 -19.07
N GLY A 129 27.92 -5.38 -18.50
CA GLY A 129 28.06 -4.14 -19.25
C GLY A 129 29.42 -4.04 -19.96
N SER A 130 29.50 -3.14 -20.94
CA SER A 130 30.76 -2.76 -21.59
C SER A 130 31.66 -1.90 -20.70
N ASN A 131 31.09 -1.20 -19.71
CA ASN A 131 31.89 -0.50 -18.69
C ASN A 131 32.52 -1.51 -17.73
N LYS A 132 33.86 -1.57 -17.74
CA LYS A 132 34.64 -2.46 -16.87
C LYS A 132 35.00 -1.85 -15.51
N ASP A 133 34.73 -0.55 -15.29
CA ASP A 133 34.90 0.10 -13.99
C ASP A 133 33.73 -0.28 -13.07
N LEU A 134 33.88 -1.45 -12.45
CA LEU A 134 33.01 -2.01 -11.41
C LEU A 134 33.67 -1.92 -10.03
N SER A 135 34.46 -0.87 -9.79
CA SER A 135 35.08 -0.63 -8.49
C SER A 135 34.01 -0.37 -7.44
N ILE A 136 34.24 -0.88 -6.22
CA ILE A 136 33.33 -0.66 -5.07
C ILE A 136 33.23 0.84 -4.75
N ASP A 137 34.27 1.62 -5.06
CA ASP A 137 34.31 3.07 -4.86
C ASP A 137 33.44 3.85 -5.87
N LYS A 138 33.06 3.23 -6.99
CA LYS A 138 32.25 3.83 -8.06
C LYS A 138 31.24 2.82 -8.63
N PRO A 139 30.25 2.38 -7.84
CA PRO A 139 29.29 1.39 -8.30
C PRO A 139 28.49 1.92 -9.50
N THR A 140 28.25 1.04 -10.49
CA THR A 140 27.48 1.34 -11.70
C THR A 140 26.44 0.25 -12.02
N GLY A 141 26.26 -0.73 -11.13
CA GLY A 141 25.31 -1.81 -11.34
C GLY A 141 23.86 -1.34 -11.19
N ILE A 142 22.99 -1.90 -12.03
CA ILE A 142 21.54 -1.72 -11.96
C ILE A 142 20.94 -3.05 -11.51
N LEU A 143 20.23 -3.03 -10.39
CA LEU A 143 19.45 -4.16 -9.92
C LEU A 143 18.03 -4.06 -10.48
N ILE A 144 17.52 -5.16 -11.05
CA ILE A 144 16.10 -5.37 -11.28
C ILE A 144 15.70 -6.55 -10.41
N SER A 145 14.77 -6.32 -9.49
CA SER A 145 14.42 -7.30 -8.45
C SER A 145 12.92 -7.55 -8.40
N SER A 146 12.58 -8.80 -8.13
CA SER A 146 11.26 -9.25 -7.71
C SER A 146 11.39 -10.55 -6.94
N HIS A 147 10.39 -10.89 -6.13
CA HIS A 147 10.36 -12.16 -5.43
C HIS A 147 9.72 -13.25 -6.30
N TYR A 148 10.12 -14.51 -6.09
CA TYR A 148 9.56 -15.65 -6.81
C TYR A 148 8.93 -16.70 -5.88
N ASP A 149 8.94 -16.46 -4.56
CA ASP A 149 8.12 -17.22 -3.61
C ASP A 149 6.67 -16.72 -3.62
N SER A 150 5.73 -17.58 -3.25
CA SER A 150 4.32 -17.24 -3.04
C SER A 150 3.90 -17.48 -1.59
N VAL A 151 2.72 -17.01 -1.21
CA VAL A 151 2.09 -17.45 0.04
C VAL A 151 1.65 -18.92 -0.02
N ASP A 152 1.40 -19.55 1.14
CA ASP A 152 0.95 -20.96 1.19
C ASP A 152 -0.43 -21.18 0.52
N ALA A 153 -1.29 -20.16 0.51
CA ALA A 153 -2.67 -20.27 0.05
C ALA A 153 -2.88 -20.11 -1.46
N GLY A 154 -1.91 -19.59 -2.22
CA GLY A 154 -2.13 -19.19 -3.61
C GLY A 154 -0.91 -19.36 -4.50
N PRO A 155 -1.09 -19.47 -5.83
CA PRO A 155 0.02 -19.68 -6.75
C PRO A 155 0.86 -18.44 -7.04
N GLY A 156 0.48 -17.24 -6.59
CA GLY A 156 1.29 -16.03 -6.77
C GLY A 156 1.46 -15.61 -8.23
N ALA A 157 0.47 -15.87 -9.09
CA ALA A 157 0.59 -15.56 -10.52
C ALA A 157 0.71 -14.06 -10.79
N SER A 158 0.05 -13.23 -9.97
CA SER A 158 0.27 -11.79 -9.95
C SER A 158 1.35 -11.41 -8.96
N ASP A 159 1.29 -11.92 -7.74
CA ASP A 159 2.18 -11.57 -6.62
C ASP A 159 3.24 -12.65 -6.33
N ALA A 160 4.47 -12.52 -6.81
CA ALA A 160 4.96 -11.54 -7.78
C ALA A 160 5.20 -12.13 -9.17
N GLY A 161 4.42 -13.14 -9.59
CA GLY A 161 4.56 -13.79 -10.89
C GLY A 161 4.54 -12.84 -12.10
N VAL A 162 3.74 -11.77 -12.09
CA VAL A 162 3.74 -10.75 -13.18
C VAL A 162 5.07 -9.99 -13.24
N ALA A 163 5.69 -9.75 -12.10
CA ALA A 163 6.99 -9.10 -12.02
C ALA A 163 8.13 -10.04 -12.45
N VAL A 164 8.09 -11.31 -12.06
CA VAL A 164 8.97 -12.37 -12.59
C VAL A 164 8.85 -12.46 -14.11
N ALA A 165 7.63 -12.47 -14.64
CA ALA A 165 7.34 -12.48 -16.08
C ALA A 165 7.92 -11.23 -16.78
N THR A 166 7.79 -10.07 -16.13
CA THR A 166 8.35 -8.81 -16.63
C THR A 166 9.87 -8.89 -16.74
N MET A 167 10.54 -9.41 -15.71
CA MET A 167 12.00 -9.59 -15.72
C MET A 167 12.46 -10.59 -16.79
N LEU A 168 11.72 -11.68 -17.01
CA LEU A 168 12.02 -12.66 -18.05
C LEU A 168 11.90 -12.09 -19.46
N GLU A 169 10.85 -11.30 -19.72
CA GLU A 169 10.69 -10.63 -21.01
C GLU A 169 11.74 -9.53 -21.23
N ILE A 170 12.12 -8.81 -20.18
CA ILE A 170 13.26 -7.89 -20.23
C ILE A 170 14.56 -8.64 -20.55
N ALA A 171 14.79 -9.80 -19.94
CA ALA A 171 15.95 -10.64 -20.24
C ALA A 171 15.94 -11.07 -21.71
N ARG A 172 14.79 -11.51 -22.25
CA ARG A 172 14.64 -11.84 -23.67
C ARG A 172 14.98 -10.65 -24.57
N LEU A 173 14.45 -9.47 -24.28
CA LEU A 173 14.75 -8.25 -25.05
C LEU A 173 16.24 -7.87 -24.99
N LEU A 174 16.87 -7.95 -23.81
CA LEU A 174 18.30 -7.68 -23.67
C LEU A 174 19.16 -8.69 -24.44
N SER A 175 18.72 -9.94 -24.60
CA SER A 175 19.46 -10.97 -25.34
C SER A 175 19.59 -10.68 -26.84
N THR A 176 18.69 -9.86 -27.40
CA THR A 176 18.70 -9.48 -28.82
C THR A 176 19.28 -8.09 -29.07
N MET A 177 19.60 -7.34 -28.01
CA MET A 177 20.10 -5.97 -28.09
C MET A 177 21.63 -5.86 -28.04
N PRO A 178 22.20 -4.76 -28.55
CA PRO A 178 23.61 -4.46 -28.33
C PRO A 178 23.94 -4.40 -26.84
N GLN A 179 25.16 -4.81 -26.50
CA GLN A 179 25.65 -4.78 -25.12
C GLN A 179 25.50 -3.38 -24.51
N GLN A 180 24.81 -3.30 -23.37
CA GLN A 180 24.63 -2.07 -22.61
C GLN A 180 25.93 -1.60 -21.95
N LYS A 181 25.97 -0.34 -21.47
CA LYS A 181 27.14 0.16 -20.73
C LYS A 181 27.20 -0.36 -19.30
N ASN A 182 26.08 -0.28 -18.57
CA ASN A 182 26.03 -0.63 -17.15
C ASN A 182 25.70 -2.11 -16.95
N THR A 183 26.31 -2.73 -15.96
CA THR A 183 25.98 -4.12 -15.63
C THR A 183 24.56 -4.17 -15.05
N ILE A 184 23.73 -5.09 -15.56
CA ILE A 184 22.37 -5.32 -15.07
C ILE A 184 22.38 -6.62 -14.28
N VAL A 185 21.87 -6.59 -13.06
CA VAL A 185 21.68 -7.77 -12.21
C VAL A 185 20.18 -8.03 -12.10
N LEU A 186 19.74 -9.18 -12.58
CA LEU A 186 18.39 -9.68 -12.32
C LEU A 186 18.43 -10.52 -11.05
N LEU A 187 17.64 -10.14 -10.05
CA LEU A 187 17.53 -10.85 -8.78
C LEU A 187 16.10 -11.35 -8.61
N PHE A 188 15.92 -12.66 -8.76
CA PHE A 188 14.69 -13.35 -8.36
C PHE A 188 14.92 -13.87 -6.94
N ASN A 189 14.39 -13.16 -5.94
CA ASN A 189 14.69 -13.43 -4.55
C ASN A 189 13.61 -14.28 -3.87
N GLU A 190 14.01 -15.03 -2.84
CA GLU A 190 13.14 -15.93 -2.09
C GLU A 190 12.86 -15.38 -0.69
N GLY A 191 11.59 -15.33 -0.27
CA GLY A 191 11.18 -15.07 1.11
C GLY A 191 10.74 -13.63 1.36
N GLU A 192 10.23 -12.94 0.35
CA GLU A 192 9.60 -11.61 0.50
C GLU A 192 8.43 -11.70 1.47
N GLU A 193 7.54 -12.66 1.20
CA GLU A 193 6.22 -12.89 1.82
C GLU A 193 6.26 -13.11 3.34
N TYR A 194 7.45 -13.44 3.85
CA TYR A 194 7.70 -13.76 5.25
C TYR A 194 8.57 -12.72 5.95
N GLY A 195 9.19 -11.81 5.20
CA GLY A 195 9.93 -10.68 5.75
C GLY A 195 11.18 -10.28 4.98
N LEU A 196 11.12 -10.29 3.64
CA LEU A 196 12.17 -9.77 2.75
C LEU A 196 13.51 -10.49 2.93
N PHE A 197 13.47 -11.81 3.16
CA PHE A 197 14.66 -12.58 3.53
C PHE A 197 15.66 -12.68 2.39
N GLY A 198 15.18 -12.90 1.16
CA GLY A 198 16.00 -12.99 -0.05
C GLY A 198 16.77 -11.70 -0.33
N ALA A 199 16.08 -10.56 -0.35
CA ALA A 199 16.73 -9.25 -0.51
C ALA A 199 17.74 -8.95 0.62
N LYS A 200 17.45 -9.32 1.87
CA LYS A 200 18.40 -9.16 2.99
C LYS A 200 19.65 -10.01 2.79
N ALA A 201 19.48 -11.29 2.47
CA ALA A 201 20.60 -12.19 2.23
C ALA A 201 21.47 -11.70 1.07
N PHE A 202 20.85 -11.22 -0.01
CA PHE A 202 21.58 -10.66 -1.14
C PHE A 202 22.39 -9.43 -0.74
N MET A 203 21.76 -8.42 -0.13
CA MET A 203 22.47 -7.17 0.22
C MET A 203 23.56 -7.35 1.28
N GLN A 204 23.37 -8.26 2.24
CA GLN A 204 24.31 -8.45 3.34
C GLN A 204 25.47 -9.38 2.98
N GLN A 205 25.24 -10.38 2.12
CA GLN A 205 26.15 -11.51 1.95
C GLN A 205 26.70 -11.64 0.52
N HIS A 206 26.02 -11.11 -0.50
CA HIS A 206 26.42 -11.29 -1.90
C HIS A 206 27.45 -10.24 -2.37
N PRO A 207 28.58 -10.63 -3.01
CA PRO A 207 29.59 -9.68 -3.48
C PRO A 207 29.08 -8.65 -4.51
N LEU A 208 28.13 -9.04 -5.37
CA LEU A 208 27.56 -8.13 -6.37
C LEU A 208 26.80 -6.96 -5.74
N ALA A 209 26.25 -7.12 -4.52
CA ALA A 209 25.47 -6.07 -3.87
C ALA A 209 26.28 -4.77 -3.70
N LYS A 210 27.60 -4.88 -3.46
CA LYS A 210 28.52 -3.74 -3.30
C LYS A 210 28.80 -2.98 -4.60
N LYS A 211 28.41 -3.53 -5.75
CA LYS A 211 28.64 -2.93 -7.07
C LYS A 211 27.41 -2.21 -7.62
N LEU A 212 26.28 -2.30 -6.91
CA LEU A 212 25.00 -1.74 -7.33
C LEU A 212 24.88 -0.29 -6.91
N LYS A 213 24.26 0.51 -7.78
CA LYS A 213 23.90 1.91 -7.53
C LYS A 213 22.39 2.13 -7.58
N LEU A 214 21.72 1.42 -8.49
CA LEU A 214 20.28 1.54 -8.72
C LEU A 214 19.55 0.24 -8.40
N ALA A 215 18.30 0.35 -7.96
CA ALA A 215 17.34 -0.75 -7.85
C ALA A 215 16.00 -0.38 -8.48
N ILE A 216 15.53 -1.20 -9.41
CA ILE A 216 14.15 -1.20 -9.88
C ILE A 216 13.48 -2.43 -9.26
N ASN A 217 12.51 -2.20 -8.38
CA ASN A 217 11.74 -3.26 -7.75
C ASN A 217 10.35 -3.33 -8.35
N VAL A 218 9.84 -4.55 -8.52
CA VAL A 218 8.63 -4.83 -9.30
C VAL A 218 7.76 -5.80 -8.48
N GLU A 219 6.53 -5.37 -8.18
CA GLU A 219 5.63 -5.99 -7.19
C GLU A 219 4.18 -6.05 -7.68
N ALA A 220 3.31 -6.73 -6.92
CA ALA A 220 1.87 -6.65 -7.10
C ALA A 220 1.14 -6.61 -5.75
N ARG A 221 -0.09 -6.07 -5.74
CA ARG A 221 -1.00 -6.14 -4.58
C ARG A 221 -2.43 -6.53 -4.95
N GLY A 222 -2.63 -6.93 -6.19
CA GLY A 222 -3.90 -7.29 -6.78
C GLY A 222 -3.63 -7.87 -8.16
N SER A 223 -4.64 -8.41 -8.82
CA SER A 223 -4.43 -9.15 -10.08
C SER A 223 -4.63 -8.32 -11.34
N LYS A 224 -4.99 -7.03 -11.21
CA LYS A 224 -5.34 -6.12 -12.32
C LYS A 224 -4.98 -4.67 -12.01
N GLY A 225 -5.24 -3.80 -12.98
CA GLY A 225 -5.13 -2.35 -12.88
C GLY A 225 -3.85 -1.79 -13.49
N SER A 226 -3.69 -0.48 -13.37
CA SER A 226 -2.50 0.22 -13.84
C SER A 226 -1.30 0.01 -12.91
N SER A 227 -0.10 -0.13 -13.48
CA SER A 227 1.16 -0.08 -12.75
C SER A 227 1.41 1.34 -12.21
N VAL A 228 1.54 1.45 -10.89
CA VAL A 228 1.83 2.68 -10.14
C VAL A 228 3.29 2.66 -9.73
N MET A 229 4.03 3.75 -10.00
CA MET A 229 5.31 3.97 -9.30
C MET A 229 5.00 4.61 -7.95
N PHE A 230 5.13 3.86 -6.85
CA PHE A 230 4.58 4.26 -5.55
C PHE A 230 5.64 4.56 -4.48
N GLU A 231 6.88 4.13 -4.70
CA GLU A 231 7.99 4.35 -3.78
C GLU A 231 9.29 4.65 -4.55
N THR A 232 10.12 5.50 -3.96
CA THR A 232 11.45 5.86 -4.48
C THR A 232 12.51 5.63 -3.41
N GLY A 233 13.73 5.28 -3.83
CA GLY A 233 14.92 5.38 -2.98
C GLY A 233 15.30 6.84 -2.72
N GLU A 234 16.08 7.10 -1.68
CA GLU A 234 16.58 8.45 -1.40
C GLU A 234 17.50 8.96 -2.52
N ASN A 235 17.46 10.27 -2.80
CA ASN A 235 18.23 10.96 -3.84
C ASN A 235 17.96 10.46 -5.28
N SER A 236 16.79 9.86 -5.52
CA SER A 236 16.42 9.29 -6.83
C SER A 236 15.77 10.30 -7.79
N GLY A 237 15.88 11.61 -7.57
CA GLY A 237 15.14 12.62 -8.33
C GLY A 237 15.43 12.61 -9.84
N TRP A 238 16.70 12.44 -10.23
CA TRP A 238 17.04 12.31 -11.65
C TRP A 238 16.40 11.05 -12.28
N LEU A 239 16.29 9.95 -11.53
CA LEU A 239 15.68 8.70 -11.98
C LEU A 239 14.16 8.86 -12.14
N VAL A 240 13.53 9.58 -11.20
CA VAL A 240 12.13 9.99 -11.30
C VAL A 240 11.90 10.87 -12.53
N GLN A 241 12.76 11.86 -12.78
CA GLN A 241 12.70 12.70 -13.99
C GLN A 241 12.74 11.87 -15.28
N GLU A 242 13.64 10.89 -15.36
CA GLU A 242 13.71 10.02 -16.54
C GLU A 242 12.45 9.18 -16.72
N TYR A 243 11.84 8.70 -15.63
CA TYR A 243 10.56 8.01 -15.68
C TYR A 243 9.42 8.92 -16.17
N LEU A 244 9.34 10.14 -15.63
CA LEU A 244 8.28 11.11 -15.95
C LEU A 244 8.35 11.59 -17.41
N LYS A 245 9.54 11.64 -18.02
CA LYS A 245 9.73 12.00 -19.44
C LYS A 245 9.29 10.92 -20.43
N GLN A 246 9.37 9.65 -20.02
CA GLN A 246 9.27 8.52 -20.96
C GLN A 246 7.95 7.79 -20.92
N SER A 247 7.19 7.88 -19.82
CA SER A 247 5.92 7.18 -19.72
C SER A 247 4.77 8.02 -20.30
N PRO A 248 4.07 7.56 -21.35
CA PRO A 248 2.96 8.30 -21.96
C PRO A 248 1.76 8.45 -21.02
N LYS A 249 1.71 7.65 -19.96
CA LYS A 249 0.67 7.67 -18.93
C LYS A 249 1.28 7.37 -17.57
N VAL A 250 1.92 8.37 -16.99
CA VAL A 250 2.49 8.29 -15.64
C VAL A 250 1.37 8.12 -14.63
N LEU A 251 1.43 7.08 -13.82
CA LEU A 251 0.66 6.98 -12.58
C LEU A 251 1.60 7.01 -11.38
N SER A 252 1.91 8.21 -10.89
CA SER A 252 2.80 8.41 -9.76
C SER A 252 2.64 9.80 -9.13
N SER A 253 3.03 9.90 -7.85
CA SER A 253 3.09 11.16 -7.10
C SER A 253 4.04 11.00 -5.92
N SER A 254 4.77 12.07 -5.57
CA SER A 254 5.59 12.11 -4.35
C SER A 254 4.78 11.91 -3.07
N LEU A 255 3.45 12.09 -3.11
CA LEU A 255 2.56 11.72 -2.01
C LEU A 255 2.58 10.22 -1.73
N PHE A 256 2.65 9.36 -2.76
CA PHE A 256 2.53 7.91 -2.58
C PHE A 256 3.65 7.39 -1.69
N TYR A 257 4.87 7.89 -1.88
CA TYR A 257 6.00 7.53 -1.03
C TYR A 257 5.81 8.01 0.43
N GLU A 258 5.27 9.23 0.64
CA GLU A 258 4.98 9.74 1.98
C GLU A 258 3.93 8.91 2.72
N VAL A 259 2.88 8.48 2.01
CA VAL A 259 1.86 7.58 2.57
C VAL A 259 2.49 6.21 2.85
N TYR A 260 3.27 5.68 1.93
CA TYR A 260 3.89 4.36 2.05
C TYR A 260 4.83 4.27 3.26
N LYS A 261 5.65 5.31 3.52
CA LYS A 261 6.50 5.40 4.73
C LYS A 261 5.74 5.28 6.05
N ALA A 262 4.45 5.61 6.06
CA ALA A 262 3.60 5.55 7.26
C ALA A 262 2.84 4.22 7.40
N LEU A 263 2.81 3.39 6.35
CA LEU A 263 2.17 2.07 6.38
C LEU A 263 3.09 1.04 7.05
N PRO A 264 2.54 -0.03 7.65
CA PRO A 264 3.33 -1.11 8.24
C PRO A 264 3.89 -2.10 7.20
N ASN A 265 3.76 -1.78 5.91
CA ASN A 265 4.13 -2.63 4.79
C ASN A 265 5.53 -2.24 4.32
N ASP A 266 6.29 -3.23 3.85
CA ASP A 266 7.60 -3.06 3.25
C ASP A 266 7.65 -3.93 1.98
N THR A 267 8.56 -3.65 1.05
CA THR A 267 8.92 -4.56 -0.06
C THR A 267 10.44 -4.65 -0.14
N ASP A 268 10.99 -5.46 -1.05
CA ASP A 268 12.43 -5.59 -1.22
C ASP A 268 13.18 -4.27 -1.45
N LEU A 269 12.55 -3.26 -2.08
CA LEU A 269 13.16 -1.93 -2.23
C LEU A 269 13.49 -1.27 -0.88
N THR A 270 12.73 -1.60 0.17
CA THR A 270 13.02 -1.16 1.54
C THR A 270 14.39 -1.63 2.01
N ILE A 271 14.82 -2.82 1.60
CA ILE A 271 16.15 -3.35 1.92
C ILE A 271 17.21 -2.68 1.06
N PHE A 272 16.97 -2.52 -0.24
CA PHE A 272 17.93 -1.92 -1.17
C PHE A 272 18.23 -0.46 -0.80
N LYS A 273 17.21 0.35 -0.50
CA LYS A 273 17.40 1.75 -0.10
C LYS A 273 18.10 1.90 1.25
N LYS A 274 17.91 0.97 2.19
CA LYS A 274 18.66 0.93 3.46
C LYS A 274 20.17 0.70 3.25
N HIS A 275 20.53 0.10 2.12
CA HIS A 275 21.92 -0.08 1.69
C HIS A 275 22.39 1.00 0.70
N GLY A 276 21.65 2.10 0.56
CA GLY A 276 22.06 3.29 -0.20
C GLY A 276 21.75 3.26 -1.69
N LEU A 277 21.01 2.26 -2.19
CA LEU A 277 20.61 2.23 -3.60
C LEU A 277 19.52 3.27 -3.84
N GLN A 278 19.69 4.07 -4.91
CA GLN A 278 18.60 4.83 -5.51
C GLN A 278 17.65 3.87 -6.21
N GLY A 279 16.37 4.20 -6.35
CA GLY A 279 15.47 3.24 -6.97
C GLY A 279 14.03 3.68 -7.14
N LEU A 280 13.29 2.86 -7.89
CA LEU A 280 11.86 2.98 -8.15
C LEU A 280 11.17 1.67 -7.81
N ASN A 281 9.97 1.75 -7.21
CA ASN A 281 9.11 0.60 -6.93
C ASN A 281 7.82 0.69 -7.74
N PHE A 282 7.46 -0.39 -8.42
CA PHE A 282 6.25 -0.47 -9.24
C PHE A 282 5.29 -1.53 -8.72
N ALA A 283 4.01 -1.21 -8.63
CA ALA A 283 2.95 -2.16 -8.29
C ALA A 283 1.62 -1.82 -8.95
N HIS A 284 0.84 -2.83 -9.32
CA HIS A 284 -0.61 -2.71 -9.57
C HIS A 284 -1.39 -3.31 -8.40
N ALA A 285 -2.60 -2.81 -8.13
CA ALA A 285 -3.31 -3.14 -6.89
C ALA A 285 -4.84 -3.30 -7.02
N GLU A 286 -5.39 -3.28 -8.24
CA GLU A 286 -6.83 -3.52 -8.40
C GLU A 286 -7.17 -5.00 -8.21
N LYS A 287 -8.42 -5.27 -7.85
CA LYS A 287 -8.88 -6.60 -7.41
C LYS A 287 -8.09 -7.13 -6.21
N LEU A 288 -7.96 -6.27 -5.20
CA LEU A 288 -7.34 -6.61 -3.92
C LEU A 288 -7.86 -7.93 -3.34
N THR A 289 -9.12 -8.32 -3.55
CA THR A 289 -9.70 -9.59 -3.06
C THR A 289 -8.95 -10.83 -3.54
N HIS A 290 -8.23 -10.79 -4.67
CA HIS A 290 -7.42 -11.91 -5.16
C HIS A 290 -6.06 -12.03 -4.45
N TYR A 291 -5.54 -10.93 -3.90
CA TYR A 291 -4.21 -10.84 -3.28
C TYR A 291 -4.02 -11.84 -2.13
N HIS A 292 -2.95 -12.63 -2.16
CA HIS A 292 -2.64 -13.71 -1.21
C HIS A 292 -3.74 -14.78 -1.11
N THR A 293 -4.33 -15.18 -2.24
CA THR A 293 -5.40 -16.20 -2.27
C THR A 293 -5.26 -17.13 -3.48
N PRO A 294 -5.99 -18.26 -3.54
CA PRO A 294 -6.04 -19.11 -4.74
C PRO A 294 -6.51 -18.40 -6.02
N LEU A 295 -7.15 -17.23 -5.90
CA LEU A 295 -7.58 -16.44 -7.06
C LEU A 295 -6.44 -15.64 -7.69
N ASP A 296 -5.27 -15.57 -7.04
CA ASP A 296 -4.07 -15.03 -7.64
C ASP A 296 -3.39 -16.04 -8.58
N ASN A 297 -4.07 -16.33 -9.70
CA ASN A 297 -3.74 -17.37 -10.66
C ASN A 297 -3.69 -16.84 -12.10
N LEU A 298 -3.13 -17.62 -13.03
CA LEU A 298 -2.90 -17.25 -14.44
C LEU A 298 -4.20 -16.87 -15.18
N ALA A 299 -5.33 -17.46 -14.78
CA ALA A 299 -6.64 -17.21 -15.39
C ALA A 299 -7.17 -15.80 -15.07
N ASN A 300 -6.83 -15.25 -13.89
CA ASN A 300 -7.28 -13.94 -13.45
C ASN A 300 -6.37 -12.78 -13.87
N LEU A 301 -5.22 -13.07 -14.48
CA LEU A 301 -4.29 -12.06 -15.00
C LEU A 301 -4.82 -11.37 -16.26
N GLU A 302 -4.68 -10.04 -16.27
CA GLU A 302 -5.03 -9.20 -17.42
C GLU A 302 -3.79 -8.80 -18.23
N LEU A 303 -3.81 -9.06 -19.54
CA LEU A 303 -2.69 -8.72 -20.43
C LEU A 303 -2.38 -7.23 -20.45
N ALA A 304 -3.40 -6.36 -20.37
CA ALA A 304 -3.19 -4.91 -20.32
C ALA A 304 -2.42 -4.47 -19.06
N THR A 305 -2.65 -5.13 -17.92
CA THR A 305 -1.88 -4.90 -16.68
C THR A 305 -0.43 -5.33 -16.87
N ILE A 306 -0.19 -6.55 -17.36
CA ILE A 306 1.16 -7.06 -17.61
C ILE A 306 1.90 -6.14 -18.61
N GLN A 307 1.22 -5.73 -19.67
CA GLN A 307 1.78 -4.84 -20.69
C GLN A 307 2.17 -3.51 -20.07
N HIS A 308 1.28 -2.85 -19.34
CA HIS A 308 1.54 -1.55 -18.73
C HIS A 308 2.65 -1.63 -17.67
N HIS A 309 2.70 -2.73 -16.90
CA HIS A 309 3.73 -2.97 -15.90
C HIS A 309 5.12 -3.11 -16.54
N GLY A 310 5.25 -4.00 -17.53
CA GLY A 310 6.50 -4.21 -18.24
C GLY A 310 6.94 -3.03 -19.08
N ASP A 311 6.01 -2.32 -19.69
CA ASP A 311 6.25 -1.07 -20.42
C ASP A 311 6.94 0.00 -19.56
N ASN A 312 6.49 0.17 -18.31
CA ASN A 312 7.07 1.16 -17.39
C ASN A 312 8.51 0.78 -17.00
N VAL A 313 8.75 -0.49 -16.66
CA VAL A 313 10.07 -1.00 -16.29
C VAL A 313 11.02 -1.00 -17.49
N TRP A 314 10.55 -1.42 -18.66
CA TRP A 314 11.34 -1.49 -19.88
C TRP A 314 11.78 -0.11 -20.36
N ARG A 315 10.88 0.87 -20.40
CA ARG A 315 11.21 2.24 -20.84
C ARG A 315 12.28 2.88 -19.95
N ILE A 316 12.14 2.79 -18.63
CA ILE A 316 13.19 3.35 -17.75
C ILE A 316 14.52 2.64 -17.97
N LEU A 317 14.50 1.31 -18.09
CA LEU A 317 15.71 0.51 -18.32
C LEU A 317 16.43 0.89 -19.61
N GLN A 318 15.69 1.13 -20.70
CA GLN A 318 16.25 1.55 -21.98
C GLN A 318 17.13 2.80 -21.87
N THR A 319 16.83 3.67 -20.91
CA THR A 319 17.61 4.88 -20.65
C THR A 319 18.74 4.65 -19.67
N ILE A 320 18.47 4.05 -18.51
CA ILE A 320 19.47 3.92 -17.46
C ILE A 320 20.57 2.91 -17.79
N LYS A 321 20.31 1.94 -18.67
CA LYS A 321 21.31 0.92 -19.06
C LYS A 321 22.56 1.51 -19.73
N ASP A 322 22.43 2.68 -20.37
CA ASP A 322 23.53 3.36 -21.10
C ASP A 322 23.91 4.73 -20.51
N GLN A 323 23.27 5.12 -19.40
CA GLN A 323 23.54 6.36 -18.68
C GLN A 323 24.86 6.28 -17.91
N ASN A 324 25.64 7.37 -17.87
CA ASN A 324 26.78 7.43 -16.95
C ASN A 324 26.27 7.66 -15.52
N LEU A 325 26.13 6.57 -14.75
CA LEU A 325 25.54 6.65 -13.42
C LEU A 325 26.42 7.38 -12.39
N ASN A 326 27.70 7.60 -12.68
CA ASN A 326 28.63 8.36 -11.83
C ASN A 326 28.91 9.78 -12.35
N ASP A 327 28.05 10.28 -13.25
CA ASP A 327 28.11 11.68 -13.66
C ASP A 327 27.79 12.59 -12.46
N PRO A 328 28.72 13.49 -12.06
CA PRO A 328 28.50 14.40 -10.95
C PRO A 328 27.38 15.42 -11.19
N ASN A 329 26.91 15.57 -12.44
CA ASN A 329 25.77 16.43 -12.78
C ASN A 329 24.42 15.75 -12.57
N LEU A 330 24.38 14.43 -12.33
CA LEU A 330 23.15 13.77 -11.91
C LEU A 330 22.78 14.28 -10.53
N ALA A 331 21.71 15.06 -10.45
CA ALA A 331 21.27 15.66 -9.21
C ALA A 331 20.83 14.57 -8.22
N GLU A 332 21.67 14.33 -7.20
CA GLU A 332 21.34 13.49 -6.04
C GLU A 332 20.44 14.26 -5.08
N SER A 333 19.18 14.44 -5.49
CA SER A 333 18.16 15.12 -4.70
C SER A 333 16.83 14.42 -4.88
N ASN A 334 15.92 14.55 -3.91
CA ASN A 334 14.54 14.13 -4.06
C ASN A 334 13.71 15.18 -4.81
N LEU A 335 12.61 14.75 -5.43
CA LEU A 335 11.67 15.62 -6.13
C LEU A 335 10.31 15.63 -5.46
N VAL A 336 9.68 16.80 -5.51
CA VAL A 336 8.22 16.90 -5.41
C VAL A 336 7.66 16.77 -6.82
N TYR A 337 6.75 15.84 -7.01
CA TYR A 337 6.17 15.60 -8.33
C TYR A 337 4.76 15.03 -8.24
N THR A 338 3.96 15.29 -9.27
CA THR A 338 2.62 14.74 -9.40
C THR A 338 2.24 14.58 -10.86
N ASP A 339 1.61 13.47 -11.19
CA ASP A 339 0.83 13.34 -12.41
C ASP A 339 -0.40 14.27 -12.35
N ILE A 340 -0.71 14.91 -13.48
CA ILE A 340 -1.91 15.72 -13.67
C ILE A 340 -2.82 15.00 -14.68
N LEU A 341 -3.77 14.25 -14.13
CA LEU A 341 -4.84 13.57 -14.87
C LEU A 341 -4.34 12.60 -15.94
N GLY A 342 -3.12 12.05 -15.82
CA GLY A 342 -2.47 11.19 -16.82
C GLY A 342 -2.12 11.91 -18.12
N LEU A 343 -2.06 13.24 -18.12
CA LEU A 343 -1.80 14.05 -19.33
C LEU A 343 -0.37 14.61 -19.36
N PHE A 344 0.13 15.06 -18.21
CA PHE A 344 1.49 15.56 -18.04
C PHE A 344 1.84 15.51 -16.55
N SER A 345 3.14 15.58 -16.24
CA SER A 345 3.64 15.63 -14.86
C SER A 345 4.21 16.99 -14.52
N LEU A 346 4.06 17.40 -13.26
CA LEU A 346 4.75 18.54 -12.68
C LEU A 346 5.83 18.03 -11.73
N GLU A 347 6.99 18.68 -11.74
CA GLU A 347 8.14 18.29 -10.91
C GLU A 347 9.01 19.49 -10.53
N TRP A 348 9.61 19.44 -9.33
CA TRP A 348 10.66 20.36 -8.88
C TRP A 348 11.46 19.75 -7.71
N GLN A 349 12.65 20.29 -7.44
CA GLN A 349 13.46 19.87 -6.30
C GLN A 349 12.80 20.20 -4.96
N GLU A 350 12.89 19.29 -3.98
CA GLU A 350 12.30 19.47 -2.65
C GLU A 350 12.66 20.81 -1.99
N SER A 351 13.93 21.22 -2.12
CA SER A 351 14.47 22.48 -1.57
C SER A 351 13.76 23.75 -2.08
N THR A 352 13.15 23.69 -3.27
CA THR A 352 12.42 24.82 -3.86
C THR A 352 11.08 25.07 -3.18
N SER A 353 10.47 24.03 -2.58
CA SER A 353 9.08 24.10 -2.06
C SER A 353 8.91 25.13 -0.94
N ILE A 354 9.87 25.20 -0.02
CA ILE A 354 9.82 26.14 1.11
C ILE A 354 10.02 27.59 0.64
N THR A 355 11.00 27.81 -0.25
CA THR A 355 11.28 29.13 -0.83
C THR A 355 10.07 29.64 -1.61
N ALA A 356 9.48 28.80 -2.45
CA ALA A 356 8.26 29.14 -3.18
C ALA A 356 7.09 29.45 -2.24
N SER A 357 6.89 28.66 -1.18
CA SER A 357 5.84 28.90 -0.19
C SER A 357 5.99 30.23 0.56
N ILE A 358 7.22 30.62 0.91
CA ILE A 358 7.50 31.92 1.55
C ILE A 358 7.26 33.08 0.58
N LEU A 359 7.70 32.95 -0.68
CA LEU A 359 7.42 33.95 -1.71
C LEU A 359 5.92 34.13 -1.95
N LEU A 360 5.15 33.04 -1.96
CA LEU A 360 3.69 33.09 -2.04
C LEU A 360 3.08 33.81 -0.84
N LEU A 361 3.58 33.62 0.38
CA LEU A 361 3.11 34.38 1.55
C LEU A 361 3.35 35.89 1.39
N ILE A 362 4.54 36.29 0.93
CA ILE A 362 4.86 37.71 0.68
C ILE A 362 3.93 38.29 -0.38
N LEU A 363 3.76 37.58 -1.50
CA LEU A 363 2.85 37.99 -2.58
C LEU A 363 1.40 38.06 -2.11
N PHE A 364 0.96 37.15 -1.24
CA PHE A 364 -0.38 37.16 -0.67
C PHE A 364 -0.63 38.39 0.20
N ILE A 365 0.33 38.73 1.09
CA ILE A 365 0.26 39.94 1.91
C ILE A 365 0.20 41.19 1.01
N PHE A 366 1.04 41.24 -0.03
CA PHE A 366 1.02 42.33 -1.01
C PHE A 366 -0.33 42.41 -1.75
N SER A 367 -0.86 41.30 -2.26
CA SER A 367 -2.14 41.24 -2.95
C SER A 367 -3.30 41.69 -2.07
N ILE A 368 -3.35 41.26 -0.80
CA ILE A 368 -4.37 41.70 0.16
C ILE A 368 -4.29 43.20 0.40
N THR A 369 -3.10 43.75 0.65
CA THR A 369 -2.92 45.19 0.94
C THR A 369 -3.30 46.06 -0.24
N ARG A 370 -3.11 45.59 -1.48
CA ARG A 370 -3.60 46.28 -2.68
C ARG A 370 -5.10 46.16 -2.84
N LEU A 371 -5.64 44.95 -2.67
CA LEU A 371 -7.06 44.68 -2.79
C LEU A 371 -7.89 45.48 -1.79
N SER A 372 -7.41 45.61 -0.55
CA SER A 372 -8.07 46.38 0.51
C SER A 372 -8.17 47.88 0.22
N LYS A 373 -7.39 48.41 -0.74
CA LYS A 373 -7.49 49.81 -1.19
C LYS A 373 -8.62 50.03 -2.20
N VAL A 374 -9.12 48.97 -2.83
CA VAL A 374 -10.10 49.05 -3.93
C VAL A 374 -11.43 48.36 -3.59
N VAL A 375 -11.41 47.41 -2.65
CA VAL A 375 -12.60 46.65 -2.22
C VAL A 375 -12.67 46.62 -0.69
N THR A 376 -13.89 46.72 -0.14
CA THR A 376 -14.15 46.57 1.30
C THR A 376 -14.11 45.10 1.71
N LEU A 377 -13.15 44.75 2.57
CA LEU A 377 -12.95 43.39 3.07
C LEU A 377 -13.55 43.21 4.47
N SER A 378 -14.34 42.15 4.66
CA SER A 378 -14.97 41.82 5.94
C SER A 378 -14.06 40.92 6.78
N LYS A 379 -13.48 41.47 7.86
CA LYS A 379 -12.66 40.71 8.84
C LYS A 379 -13.43 39.53 9.45
N GLN A 380 -14.74 39.70 9.68
CA GLN A 380 -15.60 38.64 10.20
C GLN A 380 -15.77 37.49 9.20
N SER A 381 -16.00 37.81 7.93
CA SER A 381 -16.14 36.80 6.86
C SER A 381 -14.84 36.04 6.65
N MET A 382 -13.70 36.73 6.70
CA MET A 382 -12.38 36.10 6.63
C MET A 382 -12.12 35.12 7.79
N ARG A 383 -12.41 35.52 9.03
CA ARG A 383 -12.34 34.64 10.21
C ARG A 383 -13.25 33.41 10.08
N ARG A 384 -14.48 33.60 9.57
CA ARG A 384 -15.40 32.49 9.32
C ARG A 384 -14.90 31.54 8.23
N GLY A 385 -14.20 32.04 7.22
CA GLY A 385 -13.49 31.20 6.25
C GLY A 385 -12.46 30.30 6.95
N VAL A 386 -11.58 30.89 7.76
CA VAL A 386 -10.57 30.15 8.55
C VAL A 386 -11.21 29.11 9.47
N TYR A 387 -12.24 29.48 10.24
CA TYR A 387 -12.91 28.51 11.12
C TYR A 387 -13.60 27.40 10.32
N SER A 388 -14.22 27.73 9.20
CA SER A 388 -14.87 26.73 8.34
C SER A 388 -13.84 25.72 7.81
N PHE A 389 -12.64 26.17 7.44
CA PHE A 389 -11.55 25.29 7.02
C PHE A 389 -11.29 24.17 8.03
N PHE A 390 -11.01 24.52 9.29
CA PHE A 390 -10.74 23.54 10.35
C PHE A 390 -11.97 22.72 10.74
N ILE A 391 -13.16 23.33 10.75
CA ILE A 391 -14.41 22.61 11.04
C ILE A 391 -14.62 21.50 9.99
N PHE A 392 -14.44 21.79 8.69
CA PHE A 392 -14.63 20.77 7.66
C PHE A 392 -13.57 19.68 7.67
N LEU A 393 -12.31 20.00 8.04
CA LEU A 393 -11.26 18.99 8.24
C LEU A 393 -11.54 18.03 9.40
N ILE A 394 -12.46 18.36 10.31
CA ILE A 394 -12.85 17.49 11.42
C ILE A 394 -14.20 16.82 11.12
N ILE A 395 -15.20 17.58 10.72
CA ILE A 395 -16.57 17.10 10.57
C ILE A 395 -16.69 16.09 9.41
N LEU A 396 -16.06 16.32 8.26
CA LEU A 396 -16.21 15.39 7.14
C LEU A 396 -15.58 14.01 7.39
N PRO A 397 -14.35 13.91 7.94
CA PRO A 397 -13.82 12.61 8.36
C PRO A 397 -14.68 11.90 9.41
N VAL A 398 -15.22 12.64 10.38
CA VAL A 398 -16.14 12.09 11.38
C VAL A 398 -17.41 11.55 10.73
N MET A 399 -18.01 12.30 9.78
CA MET A 399 -19.19 11.81 9.03
C MET A 399 -18.87 10.57 8.20
N GLY A 400 -17.68 10.48 7.60
CA GLY A 400 -17.22 9.28 6.91
C GLY A 400 -17.10 8.07 7.84
N TYR A 401 -16.51 8.27 9.03
CA TYR A 401 -16.41 7.24 10.05
C TYR A 401 -17.78 6.79 10.57
N LEU A 402 -18.70 7.73 10.82
CA LEU A 402 -20.08 7.41 11.23
C LEU A 402 -20.84 6.62 10.15
N LEU A 403 -20.60 6.93 8.88
CA LEU A 403 -21.15 6.13 7.77
C LEU A 403 -20.61 4.71 7.79
N GLN A 404 -19.29 4.53 7.93
CA GLN A 404 -18.66 3.22 8.03
C GLN A 404 -19.24 2.41 9.21
N LEU A 405 -19.34 3.02 10.40
CA LEU A 405 -19.96 2.39 11.56
C LEU A 405 -21.42 2.02 11.31
N GLY A 406 -22.21 2.92 10.71
CA GLY A 406 -23.62 2.69 10.43
C GLY A 406 -23.83 1.54 9.43
N VAL A 407 -23.05 1.51 8.35
CA VAL A 407 -23.11 0.45 7.33
C VAL A 407 -22.69 -0.89 7.94
N THR A 408 -21.54 -0.96 8.60
CA THR A 408 -21.01 -2.21 9.17
C THR A 408 -21.84 -2.76 10.33
N SER A 409 -22.55 -1.91 11.08
CA SER A 409 -23.44 -2.36 12.17
C SER A 409 -24.74 -3.01 11.68
N ILE A 410 -25.15 -2.71 10.45
CA ILE A 410 -26.40 -3.22 9.86
C ILE A 410 -26.10 -4.35 8.87
N SER A 411 -24.98 -4.27 8.16
CA SER A 411 -24.53 -5.31 7.24
C SER A 411 -24.18 -6.61 7.96
N ALA A 412 -24.28 -7.73 7.23
CA ALA A 412 -23.90 -9.05 7.73
C ALA A 412 -22.39 -9.19 7.97
N THR A 413 -21.56 -8.31 7.41
CA THR A 413 -20.11 -8.34 7.51
C THR A 413 -19.55 -6.95 7.78
N ASN A 414 -18.29 -6.90 8.23
CA ASN A 414 -17.57 -5.64 8.44
C ASN A 414 -17.00 -5.03 7.14
N GLN A 415 -17.16 -5.69 5.98
CA GLN A 415 -16.64 -5.23 4.69
C GLN A 415 -17.65 -5.45 3.55
N PRO A 416 -18.84 -4.86 3.62
CA PRO A 416 -19.91 -5.08 2.63
C PRO A 416 -19.61 -4.49 1.24
N TRP A 417 -18.49 -3.80 1.06
CA TRP A 417 -18.10 -3.13 -0.19
C TRP A 417 -17.10 -3.94 -1.05
N LEU A 418 -16.74 -5.16 -0.65
CA LEU A 418 -15.70 -5.94 -1.35
C LEU A 418 -16.09 -6.37 -2.77
N ILE A 419 -17.34 -6.78 -3.00
CA ILE A 419 -17.83 -7.12 -4.35
C ILE A 419 -17.88 -5.86 -5.21
N ASN A 420 -18.50 -4.81 -4.67
CA ASN A 420 -18.70 -3.56 -5.37
C ASN A 420 -18.57 -2.38 -4.41
N SER A 421 -17.51 -1.59 -4.63
CA SER A 421 -17.20 -0.38 -3.88
C SER A 421 -17.99 0.84 -4.33
N PHE A 422 -18.60 0.81 -5.52
CA PHE A 422 -19.29 1.97 -6.08
C PHE A 422 -20.49 2.46 -5.23
N PRO A 423 -21.32 1.60 -4.63
CA PRO A 423 -22.43 2.05 -3.78
C PRO A 423 -21.98 2.83 -2.55
N ILE A 424 -20.93 2.34 -1.86
CA ILE A 424 -20.38 3.03 -0.69
C ILE A 424 -19.66 4.31 -1.09
N GLN A 425 -19.02 4.35 -2.27
CA GLN A 425 -18.47 5.57 -2.85
C GLN A 425 -19.56 6.63 -3.02
N ILE A 426 -20.68 6.29 -3.66
CA ILE A 426 -21.83 7.20 -3.84
C ILE A 426 -22.35 7.67 -2.49
N ALA A 427 -22.51 6.75 -1.53
CA ALA A 427 -22.98 7.08 -0.19
C ALA A 427 -22.06 8.10 0.50
N LEU A 428 -20.75 7.81 0.54
CA LEU A 428 -19.76 8.66 1.17
C LEU A 428 -19.71 10.03 0.51
N TRP A 429 -19.51 10.09 -0.82
CA TRP A 429 -19.38 11.35 -1.54
C TRP A 429 -20.66 12.19 -1.43
N SER A 430 -21.84 11.56 -1.47
CA SER A 430 -23.12 12.25 -1.30
C SER A 430 -23.29 12.80 0.11
N LEU A 431 -22.96 12.02 1.14
CA LEU A 431 -23.04 12.43 2.55
C LEU A 431 -22.12 13.61 2.84
N LEU A 432 -20.86 13.53 2.42
CA LEU A 432 -19.89 14.59 2.64
C LEU A 432 -20.27 15.85 1.87
N SER A 433 -20.71 15.71 0.62
CA SER A 433 -21.22 16.84 -0.17
C SER A 433 -22.45 17.49 0.47
N LEU A 434 -23.43 16.69 0.90
CA LEU A 434 -24.64 17.17 1.58
C LEU A 434 -24.29 17.92 2.86
N THR A 435 -23.37 17.37 3.66
CA THR A 435 -22.88 17.97 4.90
C THR A 435 -22.22 19.32 4.61
N THR A 436 -21.38 19.43 3.59
CA THR A 436 -20.78 20.71 3.18
C THR A 436 -21.83 21.73 2.73
N LEU A 437 -22.78 21.34 1.89
CA LEU A 437 -23.81 22.27 1.41
C LEU A 437 -24.69 22.78 2.56
N PHE A 438 -25.05 21.90 3.49
CA PHE A 438 -25.86 22.27 4.66
C PHE A 438 -25.08 23.12 5.66
N LEU A 439 -23.96 22.61 6.17
CA LEU A 439 -23.17 23.26 7.21
C LEU A 439 -22.49 24.53 6.68
N GLY A 440 -21.99 24.51 5.45
CA GLY A 440 -21.35 25.67 4.82
C GLY A 440 -22.31 26.85 4.69
N ARG A 441 -23.58 26.58 4.37
CA ARG A 441 -24.61 27.63 4.32
C ARG A 441 -24.91 28.23 5.69
N LEU A 442 -24.86 27.43 6.75
CA LEU A 442 -25.04 27.91 8.13
C LEU A 442 -23.86 28.77 8.58
N LEU A 443 -22.63 28.27 8.38
CA LEU A 443 -21.40 28.93 8.83
C LEU A 443 -21.11 30.23 8.07
N LEU A 444 -21.41 30.26 6.78
CA LEU A 444 -21.07 31.37 5.88
C LEU A 444 -22.28 32.26 5.55
N LYS A 445 -23.36 32.16 6.33
CA LYS A 445 -24.54 33.01 6.18
C LYS A 445 -24.14 34.49 6.36
N ASN A 446 -24.55 35.32 5.41
CA ASN A 446 -24.25 36.77 5.36
C ASN A 446 -22.75 37.08 5.28
N CYS A 447 -21.93 36.18 4.76
CA CYS A 447 -20.52 36.43 4.51
C CYS A 447 -20.27 36.86 3.07
N ASP A 448 -19.27 37.72 2.90
CA ASP A 448 -18.74 38.10 1.59
C ASP A 448 -17.82 36.99 1.03
N ALA A 449 -18.02 36.61 -0.23
CA ALA A 449 -17.33 35.50 -0.89
C ALA A 449 -15.81 35.70 -0.98
N LEU A 450 -15.39 36.91 -1.37
CA LEU A 450 -13.99 37.28 -1.53
C LEU A 450 -13.27 37.23 -0.19
N SER A 451 -13.88 37.78 0.86
CA SER A 451 -13.35 37.77 2.21
C SER A 451 -13.23 36.34 2.78
N VAL A 452 -14.24 35.47 2.55
CA VAL A 452 -14.16 34.05 2.93
C VAL A 452 -13.00 33.37 2.24
N MET A 453 -12.85 33.58 0.92
CA MET A 453 -11.78 32.99 0.14
C MET A 453 -10.40 33.43 0.63
N LEU A 454 -10.18 34.70 0.97
CA LEU A 454 -8.92 35.16 1.57
C LEU A 454 -8.60 34.41 2.87
N GLY A 455 -9.62 34.12 3.70
CA GLY A 455 -9.47 33.30 4.89
C GLY A 455 -9.02 31.87 4.55
N LEU A 456 -9.62 31.25 3.53
CA LEU A 456 -9.23 29.91 3.08
C LEU A 456 -7.82 29.89 2.49
N VAL A 457 -7.47 30.85 1.62
CA VAL A 457 -6.13 30.99 1.02
C VAL A 457 -5.06 31.16 2.09
N SER A 458 -5.33 31.88 3.19
CA SER A 458 -4.39 31.94 4.31
C SER A 458 -4.10 30.57 4.93
N CYS A 459 -5.11 29.69 5.03
CA CYS A 459 -4.92 28.32 5.52
C CYS A 459 -4.11 27.48 4.52
N TRP A 460 -4.39 27.61 3.22
CA TRP A 460 -3.64 26.92 2.17
C TRP A 460 -2.15 27.31 2.16
N ILE A 461 -1.82 28.59 2.36
CA ILE A 461 -0.43 29.05 2.44
C ILE A 461 0.27 28.51 3.69
N ILE A 462 -0.42 28.51 4.84
CA ILE A 462 0.13 27.95 6.08
C ILE A 462 0.41 26.46 5.89
N LEU A 463 -0.52 25.72 5.29
CA LEU A 463 -0.30 24.31 4.97
C LEU A 463 0.83 24.12 3.96
N SER A 464 0.94 24.97 2.93
CA SER A 464 2.04 24.94 1.96
C SER A 464 3.40 25.09 2.65
N ILE A 465 3.55 26.05 3.57
CA ILE A 465 4.77 26.25 4.34
C ILE A 465 5.03 25.04 5.25
N ALA A 466 4.02 24.60 6.00
CA ALA A 466 4.15 23.48 6.93
C ALA A 466 4.54 22.19 6.20
N SER A 467 3.84 21.83 5.12
CA SER A 467 4.17 20.65 4.32
C SER A 467 5.54 20.76 3.68
N SER A 468 5.92 21.94 3.17
CA SER A 468 7.25 22.15 2.55
C SER A 468 8.41 22.00 3.53
N TYR A 469 8.14 21.96 4.83
CA TYR A 469 9.13 21.76 5.87
C TYR A 469 9.07 20.36 6.49
N PHE A 470 7.86 19.88 6.83
CA PHE A 470 7.71 18.61 7.57
C PHE A 470 7.53 17.39 6.67
N ILE A 471 6.88 17.53 5.53
CA ILE A 471 6.49 16.41 4.65
C ILE A 471 6.53 16.91 3.20
N VAL A 472 7.73 17.12 2.67
CA VAL A 472 7.93 17.90 1.43
C VAL A 472 7.21 17.26 0.23
N GLY A 473 7.15 15.93 0.18
CA GLY A 473 6.48 15.17 -0.87
C GLY A 473 4.98 15.46 -1.05
N ILE A 474 4.29 16.05 -0.06
CA ILE A 474 2.87 16.45 -0.18
C ILE A 474 2.66 17.94 -0.46
N SER A 475 3.74 18.72 -0.52
CA SER A 475 3.66 20.18 -0.58
C SER A 475 2.94 20.73 -1.79
N PHE A 476 3.01 20.03 -2.94
CA PHE A 476 2.32 20.42 -4.17
C PHE A 476 0.81 20.58 -4.00
N LEU A 477 0.19 19.77 -3.11
CA LEU A 477 -1.24 19.79 -2.83
C LEU A 477 -1.72 21.13 -2.28
N PHE A 478 -0.84 21.86 -1.61
CA PHE A 478 -1.16 23.13 -0.96
C PHE A 478 -0.50 24.32 -1.68
N LEU A 479 0.69 24.10 -2.25
CA LEU A 479 1.45 25.10 -2.98
C LEU A 479 0.75 25.51 -4.28
N ILE A 480 0.30 24.55 -5.10
CA ILE A 480 -0.35 24.84 -6.39
C ILE A 480 -1.68 25.60 -6.20
N PRO A 481 -2.62 25.18 -5.33
CA PRO A 481 -3.84 25.95 -5.08
C PRO A 481 -3.57 27.35 -4.54
N SER A 482 -2.55 27.50 -3.67
CA SER A 482 -2.12 28.79 -3.15
C SER A 482 -1.59 29.69 -4.28
N ALA A 483 -0.70 29.18 -5.13
CA ALA A 483 -0.10 29.93 -6.23
C ALA A 483 -1.17 30.45 -7.22
N ILE A 484 -2.09 29.59 -7.64
CA ILE A 484 -3.16 29.98 -8.57
C ILE A 484 -4.10 31.00 -7.92
N SER A 485 -4.45 30.80 -6.64
CA SER A 485 -5.31 31.75 -5.92
C SER A 485 -4.65 33.11 -5.77
N ILE A 486 -3.37 33.16 -5.42
CA ILE A 486 -2.62 34.42 -5.25
C ILE A 486 -2.43 35.12 -6.58
N LEU A 487 -2.15 34.40 -7.67
CA LEU A 487 -2.02 34.98 -9.01
C LEU A 487 -3.31 35.69 -9.42
N ILE A 488 -4.46 35.04 -9.24
CA ILE A 488 -5.76 35.63 -9.59
C ILE A 488 -6.07 36.82 -8.68
N LEU A 489 -5.81 36.73 -7.37
CA LEU A 489 -5.96 37.83 -6.42
C LEU A 489 -5.06 39.03 -6.76
N PHE A 490 -3.84 38.79 -7.24
CA PHE A 490 -2.89 39.82 -7.65
C PHE A 490 -3.37 40.59 -8.88
N LEU A 491 -3.92 39.87 -9.87
CA LEU A 491 -4.43 40.44 -11.12
C LEU A 491 -5.79 41.13 -10.95
N TYR A 492 -6.59 40.71 -9.97
CA TYR A 492 -7.97 41.15 -9.77
C TYR A 492 -8.15 42.69 -9.77
N PRO A 493 -7.36 43.50 -9.04
CA PRO A 493 -7.53 44.96 -9.03
C PRO A 493 -7.35 45.64 -10.39
N TYR A 494 -6.57 45.05 -11.30
CA TYR A 494 -6.35 45.56 -12.65
C TYR A 494 -7.54 45.27 -13.56
N CYS A 495 -8.21 44.15 -13.33
CA CYS A 495 -9.37 43.72 -14.08
C CYS A 495 -10.67 44.41 -13.62
N LEU A 496 -10.71 45.02 -12.43
CA LEU A 496 -11.91 45.65 -11.88
C LEU A 496 -12.60 46.68 -12.80
N LYS A 497 -11.83 47.42 -13.62
CA LYS A 497 -12.39 48.43 -14.55
C LYS A 497 -12.86 47.85 -15.89
N LEU A 498 -12.38 46.66 -16.25
CA LEU A 498 -12.66 46.00 -17.54
C LEU A 498 -13.66 44.83 -17.37
N VAL A 499 -13.79 44.37 -16.13
CA VAL A 499 -14.32 43.10 -15.61
C VAL A 499 -15.72 43.07 -14.98
N LYS A 500 -16.76 42.51 -15.60
CA LYS A 500 -18.07 42.24 -14.93
C LYS A 500 -17.94 41.29 -13.72
N PRO A 501 -18.91 41.29 -12.76
CA PRO A 501 -18.96 40.39 -11.59
C PRO A 501 -18.82 38.88 -11.90
N SER A 502 -19.03 38.48 -13.15
CA SER A 502 -18.82 37.12 -13.66
C SER A 502 -17.38 36.62 -13.52
N ILE A 503 -16.36 37.49 -13.47
CA ILE A 503 -14.95 37.07 -13.32
C ILE A 503 -14.66 36.53 -11.92
N LEU A 504 -15.20 37.16 -10.87
CA LEU A 504 -14.98 36.68 -9.51
C LEU A 504 -15.62 35.29 -9.30
N SER A 505 -16.78 35.07 -9.93
CA SER A 505 -17.42 33.74 -9.95
C SER A 505 -16.57 32.70 -10.68
N LEU A 506 -15.96 33.07 -11.81
CA LEU A 506 -15.04 32.20 -12.54
C LEU A 506 -13.82 31.82 -11.71
N HIS A 507 -13.29 32.76 -10.91
CA HIS A 507 -12.18 32.46 -10.00
C HIS A 507 -12.53 31.36 -8.99
N PHE A 508 -13.71 31.42 -8.35
CA PHE A 508 -14.11 30.38 -7.40
C PHE A 508 -14.24 29.01 -8.05
N VAL A 509 -14.77 28.97 -9.30
CA VAL A 509 -14.85 27.74 -10.08
C VAL A 509 -13.45 27.20 -10.38
N ILE A 510 -12.53 28.03 -10.87
CA ILE A 510 -11.14 27.64 -11.19
C ILE A 510 -10.43 27.13 -9.93
N SER A 511 -10.49 27.85 -8.80
CA SER A 511 -9.84 27.43 -7.56
C SER A 511 -10.37 26.09 -7.06
N ALA A 512 -11.69 25.87 -7.09
CA ALA A 512 -12.28 24.59 -6.72
C ALA A 512 -11.84 23.46 -7.67
N LEU A 513 -11.75 23.72 -8.97
CA LEU A 513 -11.30 22.73 -9.95
C LEU A 513 -9.82 22.38 -9.80
N VAL A 514 -8.95 23.35 -9.56
CA VAL A 514 -7.52 23.11 -9.30
C VAL A 514 -7.36 22.18 -8.09
N ILE A 515 -8.05 22.49 -6.99
CA ILE A 515 -8.00 21.64 -5.79
C ILE A 515 -8.52 20.24 -6.12
N ALA A 516 -9.63 20.14 -6.86
CA ALA A 516 -10.19 18.84 -7.23
C ALA A 516 -9.27 18.03 -8.16
N ILE A 517 -8.61 18.67 -9.13
CA ILE A 517 -7.65 18.03 -10.04
C ILE A 517 -6.49 17.39 -9.25
N LEU A 518 -6.05 18.02 -8.16
CA LEU A 518 -4.97 17.51 -7.34
C LEU A 518 -5.43 16.42 -6.36
N PHE A 519 -6.53 16.66 -5.63
CA PHE A 519 -6.98 15.77 -4.55
C PHE A 519 -7.84 14.60 -5.00
N MET A 520 -8.61 14.73 -6.09
CA MET A 520 -9.55 13.68 -6.51
C MET A 520 -8.88 12.40 -7.01
N PRO A 521 -7.79 12.44 -7.82
CA PRO A 521 -7.04 11.24 -8.17
C PRO A 521 -6.50 10.52 -6.92
N ILE A 522 -6.06 11.27 -5.91
CA ILE A 522 -5.58 10.72 -4.64
C ILE A 522 -6.70 10.00 -3.89
N VAL A 523 -7.90 10.59 -3.83
CA VAL A 523 -9.07 9.93 -3.22
C VAL A 523 -9.31 8.58 -3.89
N TYR A 524 -9.33 8.53 -5.24
CA TYR A 524 -9.50 7.28 -5.99
C TYR A 524 -8.38 6.26 -5.75
N THR A 525 -7.11 6.69 -5.78
CA THR A 525 -5.99 5.78 -5.52
C THR A 525 -6.04 5.23 -4.10
N LEU A 526 -6.38 6.06 -3.10
CA LEU A 526 -6.57 5.59 -1.72
C LEU A 526 -7.77 4.64 -1.61
N GLU A 527 -8.88 4.90 -2.31
CA GLU A 527 -10.03 3.98 -2.35
C GLU A 527 -9.62 2.58 -2.86
N ILE A 528 -8.75 2.50 -3.88
CA ILE A 528 -8.21 1.24 -4.39
C ILE A 528 -7.24 0.60 -3.37
N MET A 529 -6.30 1.39 -2.83
CA MET A 529 -5.18 0.88 -2.04
C MET A 529 -5.53 0.51 -0.59
N VAL A 530 -6.38 1.29 0.06
CA VAL A 530 -6.73 1.10 1.49
C VAL A 530 -8.20 0.74 1.71
N THR A 531 -9.04 0.79 0.67
CA THR A 531 -10.49 0.51 0.72
C THR A 531 -11.25 1.41 1.71
N TYR A 532 -12.53 1.13 1.95
CA TYR A 532 -13.37 1.88 2.90
C TYR A 532 -13.13 1.48 4.36
N ASN A 533 -12.07 0.73 4.67
CA ASN A 533 -11.62 0.55 6.05
C ASN A 533 -11.06 1.86 6.65
N MET A 534 -10.55 2.77 5.82
CA MET A 534 -9.97 4.06 6.23
C MET A 534 -10.83 5.25 5.79
N THR A 535 -12.14 5.21 6.01
CA THR A 535 -13.06 6.30 5.60
C THR A 535 -12.68 7.67 6.18
N VAL A 536 -12.01 7.72 7.33
CA VAL A 536 -11.45 8.95 7.90
C VAL A 536 -10.44 9.60 6.95
N ALA A 537 -9.48 8.83 6.43
CA ALA A 537 -8.47 9.34 5.50
C ALA A 537 -9.10 9.83 4.18
N LEU A 538 -10.04 9.04 3.64
CA LEU A 538 -10.83 9.44 2.47
C LEU A 538 -11.62 10.73 2.73
N GLY A 539 -12.22 10.85 3.91
CA GLY A 539 -12.95 12.04 4.35
C GLY A 539 -12.07 13.28 4.46
N ILE A 540 -10.80 13.14 4.88
CA ILE A 540 -9.84 14.28 4.94
C ILE A 540 -9.52 14.76 3.53
N MET A 541 -9.18 13.84 2.62
CA MET A 541 -8.86 14.19 1.23
C MET A 541 -10.07 14.82 0.51
N PHE A 542 -11.26 14.26 0.72
CA PHE A 542 -12.50 14.82 0.17
C PHE A 542 -12.84 16.19 0.80
N ALA A 543 -12.51 16.40 2.08
CA ALA A 543 -12.74 17.68 2.75
C ALA A 543 -11.99 18.83 2.07
N PHE A 544 -10.75 18.61 1.62
CA PHE A 544 -10.00 19.63 0.88
C PHE A 544 -10.70 20.06 -0.42
N ILE A 545 -11.24 19.10 -1.18
CA ILE A 545 -12.06 19.37 -2.37
C ILE A 545 -13.28 20.22 -2.00
N MET A 546 -13.99 19.82 -0.95
CA MET A 546 -15.21 20.50 -0.51
C MET A 546 -14.98 21.88 0.08
N ILE A 547 -13.84 22.12 0.74
CA ILE A 547 -13.42 23.43 1.23
C ILE A 547 -13.25 24.42 0.07
N GLY A 548 -12.76 23.96 -1.09
CA GLY A 548 -12.65 24.77 -2.30
C GLY A 548 -13.99 25.34 -2.79
N LEU A 549 -15.11 24.67 -2.49
CA LEU A 549 -16.46 25.09 -2.89
C LEU A 549 -17.06 26.18 -2.01
N LEU A 550 -16.53 26.40 -0.81
CA LEU A 550 -17.15 27.27 0.20
C LEU A 550 -17.42 28.71 -0.27
N PRO A 551 -16.52 29.40 -1.02
CA PRO A 551 -16.80 30.74 -1.53
C PRO A 551 -18.03 30.80 -2.44
N THR A 552 -18.33 29.73 -3.18
CA THR A 552 -19.52 29.70 -4.06
C THR A 552 -20.83 29.65 -3.26
N LEU A 553 -20.80 29.13 -2.03
CA LEU A 553 -21.99 28.95 -1.19
C LEU A 553 -22.53 30.26 -0.60
N THR A 554 -21.73 31.33 -0.59
CA THR A 554 -22.19 32.65 -0.14
C THR A 554 -23.10 33.32 -1.19
N ILE A 555 -22.98 32.92 -2.45
CA ILE A 555 -23.55 33.61 -3.63
C ILE A 555 -24.90 33.01 -4.10
N ASN A 556 -25.31 31.84 -3.60
CA ASN A 556 -26.41 31.06 -4.20
C ASN A 556 -27.84 31.36 -3.70
N SER A 557 -28.81 31.10 -4.60
CA SER A 557 -30.25 31.05 -4.30
C SER A 557 -30.65 29.81 -3.49
N ASN A 558 -31.50 30.04 -2.47
CA ASN A 558 -32.00 28.99 -1.57
C ASN A 558 -32.80 27.89 -2.29
N ARG A 559 -33.45 28.17 -3.42
CA ARG A 559 -34.30 27.18 -4.12
C ARG A 559 -33.48 26.10 -4.83
N GLN A 560 -32.43 26.49 -5.54
CA GLN A 560 -31.58 25.54 -6.28
C GLN A 560 -30.72 24.71 -5.32
N LEU A 561 -30.19 25.34 -4.26
CA LEU A 561 -29.45 24.64 -3.22
C LEU A 561 -30.27 23.51 -2.58
N LYS A 562 -31.55 23.77 -2.26
CA LYS A 562 -32.47 22.75 -1.74
C LYS A 562 -32.65 21.57 -2.71
N ARG A 563 -32.76 21.82 -4.02
CA ARG A 563 -32.88 20.74 -5.03
C ARG A 563 -31.65 19.84 -5.06
N ILE A 564 -30.46 20.45 -5.00
CA ILE A 564 -29.19 19.73 -4.95
C ILE A 564 -29.11 18.90 -3.66
N GLN A 565 -29.45 19.48 -2.51
CA GLN A 565 -29.46 18.78 -1.23
C GLN A 565 -30.43 17.59 -1.22
N VAL A 566 -31.63 17.73 -1.79
CA VAL A 566 -32.59 16.62 -1.93
C VAL A 566 -32.03 15.52 -2.84
N THR A 567 -31.36 15.89 -3.94
CA THR A 567 -30.73 14.92 -4.85
C THR A 567 -29.62 14.15 -4.14
N LEU A 568 -28.74 14.85 -3.41
CA LEU A 568 -27.66 14.24 -2.63
C LEU A 568 -28.19 13.37 -1.49
N LEU A 569 -29.29 13.76 -0.85
CA LEU A 569 -29.94 12.94 0.17
C LEU A 569 -30.49 11.64 -0.46
N ALA A 570 -31.14 11.74 -1.62
CA ALA A 570 -31.64 10.57 -2.34
C ALA A 570 -30.51 9.63 -2.76
N THR A 571 -29.42 10.14 -3.34
CA THR A 571 -28.26 9.31 -3.73
C THR A 571 -27.54 8.72 -2.52
N PHE A 572 -27.44 9.46 -1.42
CA PHE A 572 -26.92 8.95 -0.15
C PHE A 572 -27.73 7.76 0.36
N ILE A 573 -29.07 7.88 0.41
CA ILE A 573 -29.95 6.80 0.86
C ILE A 573 -29.84 5.58 -0.08
N ILE A 574 -29.84 5.80 -1.40
CA ILE A 574 -29.70 4.74 -2.39
C ILE A 574 -28.35 4.02 -2.24
N GLY A 575 -27.24 4.76 -2.19
CA GLY A 575 -25.90 4.19 -2.05
C GLY A 575 -25.71 3.42 -0.75
N THR A 576 -26.22 3.96 0.37
CA THR A 576 -26.15 3.31 1.68
C THR A 576 -26.98 2.03 1.69
N SER A 577 -28.23 2.10 1.19
CA SER A 577 -29.13 0.94 1.13
C SER A 577 -28.56 -0.16 0.25
N TRP A 578 -28.01 0.19 -0.92
CA TRP A 578 -27.37 -0.77 -1.80
C TRP A 578 -26.13 -1.39 -1.14
N THR A 579 -25.28 -0.61 -0.49
CA THR A 579 -24.12 -1.14 0.24
C THR A 579 -24.54 -2.13 1.33
N VAL A 580 -25.63 -1.85 2.05
CA VAL A 580 -26.09 -2.71 3.15
C VAL A 580 -26.71 -4.01 2.65
N VAL A 581 -27.46 -3.95 1.54
CA VAL A 581 -28.25 -5.09 1.02
C VAL A 581 -27.44 -5.97 0.07
N GLN A 582 -26.36 -5.47 -0.53
CA GLN A 582 -25.54 -6.30 -1.41
C GLN A 582 -24.84 -7.42 -0.62
N PRO A 583 -24.65 -8.60 -1.24
CA PRO A 583 -23.77 -9.62 -0.68
C PRO A 583 -22.36 -9.04 -0.46
N SER A 584 -21.69 -9.49 0.60
CA SER A 584 -20.30 -9.09 0.86
C SER A 584 -19.29 -9.94 0.12
N PHE A 585 -19.67 -11.16 -0.26
CA PHE A 585 -18.81 -12.13 -0.94
C PHE A 585 -19.56 -12.87 -2.05
N ASP A 586 -18.85 -13.23 -3.12
CA ASP A 586 -19.33 -14.05 -4.22
C ASP A 586 -18.20 -14.99 -4.72
N SER A 587 -18.39 -15.64 -5.87
CA SER A 587 -17.40 -16.56 -6.44
C SER A 587 -16.10 -15.88 -6.91
N ILE A 588 -16.09 -14.56 -7.07
CA ILE A 588 -14.96 -13.75 -7.57
C ILE A 588 -14.30 -12.97 -6.42
N SER A 589 -15.11 -12.43 -5.51
CA SER A 589 -14.70 -11.68 -4.33
C SER A 589 -15.03 -12.51 -3.09
N LYS A 590 -14.24 -13.56 -2.88
CA LYS A 590 -14.45 -14.52 -1.79
C LYS A 590 -14.00 -13.98 -0.44
N GLN A 591 -14.64 -14.46 0.61
CA GLN A 591 -14.22 -14.29 1.99
C GLN A 591 -12.90 -15.00 2.24
N ARG A 592 -11.97 -14.32 2.89
CA ARG A 592 -10.69 -14.88 3.31
C ARG A 592 -10.84 -15.56 4.65
N ILE A 593 -10.69 -16.87 4.69
CA ILE A 593 -10.78 -17.63 5.93
C ILE A 593 -9.87 -18.86 5.88
N ASN A 594 -9.14 -19.08 6.97
CA ASN A 594 -8.33 -20.26 7.17
C ASN A 594 -8.95 -21.09 8.29
N VAL A 595 -8.76 -22.41 8.19
CA VAL A 595 -9.05 -23.38 9.22
C VAL A 595 -7.72 -23.81 9.85
N TYR A 596 -7.70 -23.88 11.16
CA TYR A 596 -6.55 -24.29 11.93
C TYR A 596 -6.87 -25.54 12.73
N TYR A 597 -5.90 -26.42 12.86
CA TYR A 597 -5.92 -27.53 13.83
C TYR A 597 -4.89 -27.24 14.91
N LEU A 598 -5.28 -27.39 16.18
CA LEU A 598 -4.40 -27.31 17.33
C LEU A 598 -4.41 -28.68 18.00
N GLN A 599 -3.22 -29.25 18.23
CA GLN A 599 -3.04 -30.42 19.07
C GLN A 599 -2.10 -30.06 20.21
N ASP A 600 -2.59 -30.24 21.43
CA ASP A 600 -1.84 -29.93 22.64
C ASP A 600 -2.14 -31.00 23.69
N ASP A 601 -1.09 -31.63 24.23
CA ASP A 601 -1.22 -32.73 25.19
C ASP A 601 -1.84 -32.31 26.54
N VAL A 602 -1.82 -31.01 26.86
CA VAL A 602 -2.34 -30.48 28.14
C VAL A 602 -3.79 -30.05 28.02
N ILE A 603 -4.14 -29.30 26.95
CA ILE A 603 -5.50 -28.74 26.80
C ILE A 603 -6.38 -29.53 25.82
N GLY A 604 -5.81 -30.47 25.07
CA GLY A 604 -6.49 -31.29 24.07
C GLY A 604 -6.37 -30.73 22.65
N ALA A 605 -7.19 -31.28 21.75
CA ALA A 605 -7.19 -30.90 20.34
C ALA A 605 -8.42 -30.04 19.96
N PHE A 606 -8.22 -29.11 19.04
CA PHE A 606 -9.23 -28.14 18.63
C PHE A 606 -9.15 -27.84 17.14
N VAL A 607 -10.31 -27.58 16.52
CA VAL A 607 -10.40 -26.96 15.20
C VAL A 607 -10.83 -25.51 15.40
N LEU A 608 -10.17 -24.59 14.70
CA LEU A 608 -10.40 -23.15 14.82
C LEU A 608 -10.63 -22.52 13.45
N ALA A 609 -11.52 -21.55 13.35
CA ALA A 609 -11.73 -20.79 12.12
C ALA A 609 -12.34 -19.41 12.38
N GLY A 610 -11.82 -18.38 11.73
CA GLY A 610 -12.37 -17.03 11.79
C GLY A 610 -12.37 -16.39 13.19
N ASP A 611 -12.82 -15.14 13.26
CA ASP A 611 -12.88 -14.35 14.48
C ASP A 611 -14.16 -13.50 14.53
N LYS A 612 -14.32 -12.70 15.59
CA LYS A 612 -15.50 -11.84 15.77
C LYS A 612 -15.78 -10.95 14.56
N ASN A 613 -14.74 -10.44 13.90
CA ASN A 613 -14.86 -9.50 12.80
C ASN A 613 -14.94 -10.18 11.42
N ASN A 614 -14.54 -11.45 11.34
CA ASN A 614 -14.56 -12.28 10.15
C ASN A 614 -15.13 -13.67 10.49
N LYS A 615 -16.43 -13.70 10.77
CA LYS A 615 -17.15 -14.92 11.17
C LYS A 615 -17.13 -15.95 10.01
N PRO A 616 -16.93 -17.25 10.30
CA PRO A 616 -17.09 -18.31 9.30
C PRO A 616 -18.42 -18.26 8.54
N SER A 617 -18.41 -18.76 7.30
CA SER A 617 -19.63 -19.00 6.52
C SER A 617 -20.60 -19.88 7.31
N GLU A 618 -21.91 -19.77 7.05
CA GLU A 618 -22.91 -20.56 7.78
C GLU A 618 -22.63 -22.06 7.69
N THR A 619 -22.22 -22.55 6.52
CA THR A 619 -21.83 -23.95 6.30
C THR A 619 -20.65 -24.39 7.15
N LEU A 620 -19.59 -23.57 7.24
CA LEU A 620 -18.42 -23.88 8.06
C LEU A 620 -18.75 -23.75 9.56
N PHE A 621 -19.57 -22.75 9.91
CA PHE A 621 -20.00 -22.52 11.28
C PHE A 621 -20.87 -23.67 11.81
N GLU A 622 -21.76 -24.22 10.99
CA GLU A 622 -22.55 -25.41 11.29
C GLU A 622 -21.69 -26.68 11.36
N ALA A 623 -20.74 -26.87 10.45
CA ALA A 623 -19.80 -27.98 10.50
C ALA A 623 -18.97 -28.00 11.79
N LEU A 624 -18.63 -26.81 12.30
CA LEU A 624 -17.97 -26.63 13.59
C LEU A 624 -18.90 -26.80 14.81
N ASP A 625 -20.17 -27.17 14.60
CA ASP A 625 -21.17 -27.47 15.64
C ASP A 625 -21.33 -26.33 16.66
N SER A 626 -21.71 -25.14 16.16
CA SER A 626 -21.90 -23.92 16.97
C SER A 626 -20.66 -23.56 17.81
N PRO A 627 -19.52 -23.26 17.16
CA PRO A 627 -18.25 -23.10 17.85
C PRO A 627 -18.26 -21.92 18.82
N THR A 628 -17.46 -22.04 19.88
CA THR A 628 -17.30 -21.01 20.91
C THR A 628 -16.20 -20.02 20.52
N LEU A 629 -16.41 -18.72 20.77
CA LEU A 629 -15.39 -17.70 20.56
C LEU A 629 -14.51 -17.57 21.82
N GLY A 630 -13.19 -17.75 21.67
CA GLY A 630 -12.25 -17.54 22.78
C GLY A 630 -10.78 -17.75 22.40
N SER A 631 -9.90 -17.53 23.37
CA SER A 631 -8.45 -17.66 23.22
C SER A 631 -8.02 -19.02 23.76
N ILE A 632 -7.77 -19.96 22.85
CA ILE A 632 -7.30 -21.32 23.17
C ILE A 632 -5.81 -21.54 22.85
N LEU A 633 -5.22 -20.69 22.00
CA LEU A 633 -3.80 -20.76 21.65
C LEU A 633 -2.91 -20.40 22.87
N PRO A 634 -2.04 -21.30 23.36
CA PRO A 634 -1.20 -21.05 24.53
C PRO A 634 -0.33 -19.79 24.45
N TRP A 635 0.08 -19.40 23.24
CA TRP A 635 0.99 -18.29 22.98
C TRP A 635 0.30 -16.99 22.53
N SER A 636 -1.03 -16.96 22.41
CA SER A 636 -1.74 -15.79 21.87
C SER A 636 -3.08 -15.54 22.56
N ASN A 637 -3.36 -14.27 22.89
CA ASN A 637 -4.68 -13.82 23.36
C ASN A 637 -5.70 -13.60 22.21
N TYR A 638 -5.40 -14.05 20.99
CA TYR A 638 -6.32 -13.89 19.87
C TYR A 638 -7.54 -14.79 20.04
N ASN A 639 -8.74 -14.22 19.90
CA ASN A 639 -9.99 -14.95 20.00
C ASN A 639 -10.41 -15.50 18.64
N LEU A 640 -10.53 -16.81 18.55
CA LEU A 640 -11.00 -17.52 17.35
C LEU A 640 -12.27 -18.30 17.70
N TYR A 641 -13.13 -18.57 16.72
CA TYR A 641 -14.15 -19.59 16.91
C TYR A 641 -13.47 -20.95 16.91
N TYR A 642 -13.75 -21.77 17.91
CA TYR A 642 -13.16 -23.08 18.03
C TYR A 642 -14.17 -24.14 18.48
N LYS A 643 -13.87 -25.38 18.10
CA LYS A 643 -14.56 -26.61 18.50
C LYS A 643 -13.53 -27.59 19.05
N LYS A 644 -13.85 -28.28 20.14
CA LYS A 644 -13.03 -29.41 20.62
C LYS A 644 -13.09 -30.55 19.60
N SER A 645 -11.95 -31.15 19.30
CA SER A 645 -11.80 -32.29 18.38
C SER A 645 -11.10 -33.44 19.08
N ASP A 646 -11.26 -34.64 18.53
CA ASP A 646 -10.39 -35.75 18.88
C ASP A 646 -8.96 -35.46 18.40
N SER A 647 -7.98 -36.01 19.12
CA SER A 647 -6.59 -35.90 18.74
C SER A 647 -6.27 -36.85 17.59
N GLU A 648 -5.62 -36.31 16.57
CA GLU A 648 -5.06 -37.07 15.44
C GLU A 648 -3.74 -37.78 15.80
N ASN A 649 -3.30 -37.69 17.08
CA ASN A 649 -2.08 -38.31 17.60
C ASN A 649 -0.81 -38.03 16.77
N ILE A 650 -0.76 -36.84 16.15
CA ILE A 650 0.41 -36.40 15.39
C ILE A 650 1.58 -36.28 16.37
N GLN A 651 2.70 -36.92 16.05
CA GLN A 651 3.83 -36.91 16.97
C GLN A 651 4.43 -35.51 17.09
N PRO A 652 4.64 -35.00 18.31
CA PRO A 652 5.35 -33.74 18.52
C PRO A 652 6.80 -33.82 18.03
N SER A 653 7.46 -32.67 17.90
CA SER A 653 8.90 -32.63 17.66
C SER A 653 9.65 -33.33 18.79
N GLN A 654 10.58 -34.20 18.41
CA GLN A 654 11.50 -34.83 19.35
C GLN A 654 12.57 -33.84 19.77
N ILE A 655 12.95 -33.88 21.04
CA ILE A 655 14.03 -33.04 21.56
C ILE A 655 15.14 -33.95 22.06
N GLU A 656 16.32 -33.76 21.48
CA GLU A 656 17.54 -34.45 21.89
C GLU A 656 18.40 -33.46 22.67
N ILE A 657 18.58 -33.71 23.97
CA ILE A 657 19.49 -32.93 24.81
C ILE A 657 20.92 -33.40 24.47
N LEU A 658 21.71 -32.51 23.87
CA LEU A 658 23.07 -32.82 23.46
C LEU A 658 24.04 -32.77 24.62
N ASN A 659 23.99 -31.69 25.41
CA ASN A 659 24.86 -31.42 26.54
C ASN A 659 24.16 -30.48 27.52
N SER A 660 24.23 -30.77 28.81
CA SER A 660 23.83 -29.86 29.88
C SER A 660 24.99 -29.74 30.88
N THR A 661 25.56 -28.55 31.01
CA THR A 661 26.58 -28.26 32.02
C THR A 661 25.96 -27.39 33.10
N SER A 662 26.02 -27.86 34.34
CA SER A 662 25.55 -27.14 35.54
C SER A 662 26.72 -27.01 36.51
N ASP A 663 27.50 -25.94 36.35
CA ASP A 663 28.55 -25.56 37.30
C ASP A 663 28.30 -24.14 37.84
N GLU A 664 28.83 -23.79 39.02
CA GLU A 664 28.55 -22.50 39.71
C GLU A 664 28.86 -21.25 38.85
N GLN A 665 29.69 -21.39 37.81
CA GLN A 665 30.07 -20.31 36.89
C GLN A 665 29.47 -20.42 35.48
N ASN A 666 28.91 -21.57 35.07
CA ASN A 666 28.43 -21.79 33.71
C ASN A 666 27.27 -22.79 33.72
N ASN A 667 26.03 -22.28 33.68
CA ASN A 667 24.85 -23.09 33.50
C ASN A 667 24.32 -22.93 32.08
N SER A 668 24.51 -23.96 31.25
CA SER A 668 24.05 -23.96 29.87
C SER A 668 23.44 -25.30 29.47
N ALA A 669 22.45 -25.22 28.58
CA ALA A 669 21.77 -26.37 28.01
C ALA A 669 21.81 -26.27 26.49
N GLN A 670 22.28 -27.33 25.83
CA GLN A 670 22.28 -27.47 24.38
C GLN A 670 21.34 -28.62 23.99
N PHE A 671 20.45 -28.36 23.05
CA PHE A 671 19.54 -29.36 22.53
C PHE A 671 19.25 -29.14 21.05
N ILE A 672 18.78 -30.20 20.41
CA ILE A 672 18.28 -30.16 19.04
C ILE A 672 16.79 -30.45 19.11
N ILE A 673 16.01 -29.60 18.47
CA ILE A 673 14.60 -29.90 18.15
C ILE A 673 14.60 -30.57 16.79
N GLN A 674 14.22 -31.84 16.76
CA GLN A 674 13.99 -32.62 15.54
C GLN A 674 12.49 -32.72 15.27
N SER A 675 12.02 -32.05 14.22
CA SER A 675 10.68 -32.27 13.71
C SER A 675 10.61 -33.67 13.08
N THR A 676 9.67 -34.48 13.54
CA THR A 676 9.46 -35.87 13.09
C THR A 676 8.90 -35.95 11.66
N ASP A 677 8.83 -37.19 11.15
CA ASP A 677 8.45 -37.81 9.84
C ASP A 677 7.63 -37.04 8.77
N GLN A 678 7.13 -35.84 9.03
CA GLN A 678 6.31 -35.02 8.12
C GLN A 678 7.08 -33.82 7.52
N ILE A 679 8.33 -34.05 7.12
CA ILE A 679 9.24 -33.03 6.57
C ILE A 679 8.60 -32.26 5.41
N ASN A 680 7.89 -32.97 4.52
CA ASN A 680 7.28 -32.36 3.34
C ASN A 680 6.13 -31.39 3.65
N THR A 681 5.54 -31.49 4.84
CA THR A 681 4.50 -30.57 5.30
C THR A 681 4.99 -29.62 6.39
N LEU A 682 6.26 -29.70 6.79
CA LEU A 682 6.83 -28.80 7.78
C LEU A 682 6.80 -27.37 7.23
N ARG A 683 6.12 -26.47 7.95
CA ARG A 683 6.10 -25.06 7.60
C ARG A 683 7.10 -24.26 8.41
N GLU A 684 7.11 -24.47 9.72
CA GLU A 684 8.02 -23.80 10.64
C GLU A 684 8.04 -24.46 12.02
N VAL A 685 9.12 -24.20 12.76
CA VAL A 685 9.26 -24.51 14.18
C VAL A 685 9.31 -23.19 14.95
N ARG A 686 8.41 -23.03 15.93
CA ARG A 686 8.35 -21.84 16.81
C ARG A 686 8.72 -22.25 18.23
N ILE A 687 9.62 -21.52 18.85
CA ILE A 687 10.00 -21.67 20.26
C ILE A 687 9.54 -20.43 21.03
N TYR A 688 8.80 -20.64 22.11
CA TYR A 688 8.36 -19.59 23.02
C TYR A 688 9.02 -19.78 24.38
N ILE A 689 9.77 -18.76 24.78
CA ILE A 689 10.51 -18.72 26.04
C ILE A 689 9.84 -17.70 26.96
N PRO A 690 9.44 -18.07 28.19
CA PRO A 690 8.88 -17.12 29.15
C PRO A 690 9.86 -15.98 29.43
N LYS A 691 9.38 -14.73 29.39
CA LYS A 691 10.23 -13.54 29.63
C LYS A 691 10.80 -13.50 31.05
N GLU A 692 10.05 -14.04 32.02
CA GLU A 692 10.42 -14.08 33.43
C GLU A 692 11.21 -15.35 33.81
N SER A 693 11.61 -16.14 32.81
CA SER A 693 12.45 -17.32 33.03
C SER A 693 13.87 -16.96 33.49
N ASN A 694 14.59 -17.98 33.97
CA ASN A 694 16.02 -17.87 34.32
C ASN A 694 16.96 -17.86 33.10
N ILE A 695 16.43 -17.87 31.86
CA ILE A 695 17.23 -17.89 30.63
C ILE A 695 17.76 -16.48 30.34
N LYS A 696 19.09 -16.34 30.29
CA LYS A 696 19.79 -15.08 30.00
C LYS A 696 19.93 -14.84 28.50
N THR A 697 20.43 -15.84 27.79
CA THR A 697 20.69 -15.76 26.35
C THR A 697 20.24 -17.02 25.64
N VAL A 698 19.91 -16.86 24.36
CA VAL A 698 19.49 -17.92 23.45
C VAL A 698 20.37 -17.81 22.23
N THR A 699 21.17 -18.84 21.96
CA THR A 699 21.84 -19.02 20.68
C THR A 699 20.90 -19.81 19.77
N PHE A 700 20.46 -19.19 18.68
CA PHE A 700 19.50 -19.74 17.73
C PHE A 700 20.07 -19.62 16.32
N LEU A 701 20.25 -20.75 15.62
CA LEU A 701 20.89 -20.83 14.30
C LEU A 701 22.24 -20.09 14.21
N ASN A 702 23.10 -20.33 15.21
CA ASN A 702 24.46 -19.77 15.35
C ASN A 702 24.54 -18.28 15.69
N GLU A 703 23.42 -17.59 15.88
CA GLU A 703 23.38 -16.21 16.39
C GLU A 703 22.92 -16.17 17.85
N LYS A 704 23.58 -15.35 18.67
CA LYS A 704 23.31 -15.23 20.10
C LYS A 704 22.44 -14.02 20.41
N TYR A 705 21.39 -14.23 21.19
CA TYR A 705 20.37 -13.22 21.50
C TYR A 705 20.12 -13.08 23.00
N GLU A 706 20.05 -11.84 23.50
CA GLU A 706 19.74 -11.57 24.91
C GLU A 706 18.23 -11.54 25.17
N VAL A 707 17.77 -12.35 26.14
CA VAL A 707 16.36 -12.41 26.55
C VAL A 707 15.92 -11.07 27.17
N ALA A 708 16.78 -10.44 27.97
CA ALA A 708 16.49 -9.19 28.68
C ALA A 708 16.09 -8.03 27.76
N GLN A 709 16.66 -7.96 26.55
CA GLN A 709 16.41 -6.85 25.61
C GLN A 709 15.11 -7.00 24.79
N ARG A 710 14.42 -8.13 24.90
CA ARG A 710 13.26 -8.47 24.07
C ARG A 710 11.94 -8.18 24.78
N LYS A 711 10.94 -7.70 24.04
CA LYS A 711 9.58 -7.55 24.58
C LYS A 711 8.80 -8.87 24.43
N PRO A 712 8.06 -9.30 25.47
CA PRO A 712 7.20 -10.46 25.35
C PRO A 712 5.97 -10.16 24.47
N ASN A 713 5.36 -11.23 23.97
CA ASN A 713 4.02 -11.19 23.39
C ASN A 713 2.94 -11.03 24.49
N SER A 714 1.67 -11.07 24.09
CA SER A 714 0.53 -10.88 25.00
C SER A 714 0.35 -11.99 26.06
N LYS A 715 1.08 -13.10 25.95
CA LYS A 715 1.11 -14.21 26.91
C LYS A 715 2.43 -14.29 27.70
N GLY A 716 3.31 -13.28 27.59
CA GLY A 716 4.55 -13.24 28.36
C GLY A 716 5.74 -13.96 27.72
N TYR A 717 5.63 -14.43 26.47
CA TYR A 717 6.69 -15.19 25.80
C TYR A 717 7.49 -14.35 24.81
N ILE A 718 8.79 -14.63 24.72
CA ILE A 718 9.66 -14.24 23.62
C ILE A 718 9.63 -15.37 22.59
N ASN A 719 9.48 -15.05 21.31
CA ASN A 719 9.41 -16.05 20.24
C ASN A 719 10.66 -16.07 19.36
N PHE A 720 11.06 -17.28 18.98
CA PHE A 720 12.08 -17.61 17.99
C PHE A 720 11.43 -18.53 16.96
N ARG A 721 11.58 -18.23 15.67
CA ARG A 721 10.92 -18.97 14.58
C ARG A 721 11.95 -19.38 13.55
N CYS A 722 11.96 -20.65 13.18
CA CYS A 722 12.67 -21.17 12.02
C CYS A 722 11.62 -21.55 10.98
N ILE A 723 11.66 -20.93 9.81
CA ILE A 723 10.68 -21.11 8.73
C ILE A 723 11.31 -21.96 7.62
N GLY A 724 10.56 -22.93 7.07
CA GLY A 724 11.03 -23.79 5.98
C GLY A 724 11.34 -25.22 6.37
N VAL A 725 11.55 -26.08 5.37
CA VAL A 725 11.89 -27.50 5.59
C VAL A 725 13.29 -27.69 6.15
N ASN A 726 14.22 -26.75 5.93
CA ASN A 726 15.56 -26.80 6.54
C ASN A 726 15.52 -26.60 8.07
N CYS A 727 14.36 -26.22 8.62
CA CYS A 727 14.11 -26.15 10.04
C CYS A 727 13.71 -27.49 10.68
N GLN A 728 13.85 -28.61 9.96
CA GLN A 728 13.62 -29.94 10.52
C GLN A 728 14.48 -30.19 11.75
N SER A 729 15.72 -29.70 11.76
CA SER A 729 16.64 -29.84 12.89
C SER A 729 17.15 -28.47 13.31
N VAL A 730 16.66 -27.96 14.44
CA VAL A 730 17.07 -26.66 14.98
C VAL A 730 17.90 -26.86 16.22
N LYS A 731 19.18 -26.47 16.13
CA LYS A 731 20.09 -26.43 17.29
C LYS A 731 19.83 -25.16 18.10
N ILE A 732 19.65 -25.35 19.41
CA ILE A 732 19.45 -24.26 20.38
C ILE A 732 20.43 -24.44 21.53
N GLU A 733 21.00 -23.33 21.96
CA GLU A 733 21.78 -23.26 23.19
C GLU A 733 21.22 -22.16 24.08
N LEU A 734 21.02 -22.49 25.34
CA LEU A 734 20.50 -21.58 26.37
C LEU A 734 21.57 -21.37 27.42
N GLU A 735 21.84 -20.11 27.76
CA GLU A 735 22.59 -19.75 28.96
C GLU A 735 21.62 -19.35 30.05
N LYS A 736 21.74 -19.96 31.23
CA LYS A 736 20.84 -19.76 32.36
C LYS A 736 21.51 -19.02 33.51
N THR A 737 20.69 -18.38 34.32
CA THR A 737 21.09 -17.64 35.52
C THR A 737 20.96 -18.46 36.81
N SER A 738 20.17 -19.55 36.79
CA SER A 738 19.97 -20.47 37.92
C SER A 738 19.73 -21.90 37.38
N ASN A 739 19.80 -22.91 38.25
CA ASN A 739 19.50 -24.31 37.89
C ASN A 739 17.99 -24.65 37.93
N GLU A 740 17.12 -23.66 38.15
CA GLU A 740 15.66 -23.90 38.15
C GLU A 740 15.19 -24.36 36.76
N LEU A 741 14.28 -25.32 36.74
CA LEU A 741 13.67 -25.80 35.50
C LEU A 741 12.75 -24.70 34.95
N THR A 742 12.87 -24.44 33.64
CA THR A 742 11.97 -23.53 32.93
C THR A 742 11.20 -24.31 31.88
N GLU A 743 9.87 -24.22 31.92
CA GLU A 743 9.04 -24.71 30.83
C GLU A 743 9.14 -23.78 29.60
N ILE A 744 9.47 -24.33 28.44
CA ILE A 744 9.38 -23.66 27.14
C ILE A 744 8.32 -24.33 26.27
N LEU A 745 7.68 -23.56 25.38
CA LEU A 745 6.76 -24.11 24.39
C LEU A 745 7.48 -24.26 23.05
N VAL A 746 7.34 -25.43 22.44
CA VAL A 746 7.76 -25.69 21.06
C VAL A 746 6.51 -25.99 20.24
N ILE A 747 6.38 -25.32 19.10
CA ILE A 747 5.25 -25.49 18.19
C ILE A 747 5.79 -25.89 16.84
N THR A 748 5.39 -27.07 16.38
CA THR A 748 5.59 -27.50 15.01
C THR A 748 4.37 -27.09 14.22
N THR A 749 4.57 -26.22 13.24
CA THR A 749 3.51 -25.80 12.33
C THR A 749 3.63 -26.60 11.04
N LEU A 750 2.54 -27.28 10.67
CA LEU A 750 2.44 -28.04 9.43
C LEU A 750 1.49 -27.33 8.46
N LYS A 751 1.79 -27.42 7.17
CA LYS A 751 0.95 -26.96 6.06
C LYS A 751 -0.30 -27.84 5.98
N GLY A 752 -1.48 -27.22 5.92
CA GLY A 752 -2.76 -27.89 5.79
C GLY A 752 -3.31 -28.47 7.11
N LEU A 753 -4.39 -29.22 6.96
CA LEU A 753 -5.07 -29.93 8.04
C LEU A 753 -4.70 -31.42 8.03
N PRO A 754 -4.85 -32.14 9.15
CA PRO A 754 -4.81 -33.59 9.13
C PRO A 754 -5.89 -34.15 8.20
N LYS A 755 -5.62 -35.28 7.56
CA LYS A 755 -6.50 -35.88 6.55
C LYS A 755 -7.96 -36.08 7.02
N ALA A 756 -8.16 -36.44 8.30
CA ALA A 756 -9.49 -36.60 8.86
C ALA A 756 -10.28 -35.28 8.96
N LEU A 757 -9.59 -34.15 9.00
CA LEU A 757 -10.15 -32.81 9.17
C LEU A 757 -10.19 -32.00 7.87
N GLU A 758 -9.67 -32.52 6.75
CA GLU A 758 -9.80 -31.90 5.42
C GLU A 758 -11.28 -31.72 5.01
N VAL A 759 -12.21 -32.47 5.62
CA VAL A 759 -13.66 -32.31 5.43
C VAL A 759 -14.14 -30.88 5.72
N TYR A 760 -13.47 -30.12 6.61
CA TYR A 760 -13.84 -28.73 6.88
C TYR A 760 -13.59 -27.82 5.68
N GLN A 761 -12.63 -28.14 4.80
CA GLN A 761 -12.38 -27.39 3.58
C GLN A 761 -13.57 -27.44 2.62
N GLN A 762 -14.29 -28.57 2.58
CA GLN A 762 -15.50 -28.73 1.78
C GLN A 762 -16.64 -27.85 2.30
N HIS A 763 -16.63 -27.49 3.58
CA HIS A 763 -17.65 -26.66 4.23
C HIS A 763 -17.34 -25.16 4.17
N ILE A 764 -16.16 -24.75 3.68
CA ILE A 764 -15.84 -23.34 3.43
C ILE A 764 -16.86 -22.73 2.44
N GLY A 765 -17.26 -23.50 1.44
CA GLY A 765 -18.24 -23.12 0.42
C GLY A 765 -17.64 -22.34 -0.75
N GLU A 766 -18.47 -21.93 -1.71
CA GLU A 766 -18.01 -21.26 -2.94
C GLU A 766 -17.61 -19.80 -2.73
N THR A 767 -18.14 -19.16 -1.68
CA THR A 767 -17.96 -17.72 -1.39
C THR A 767 -16.80 -17.43 -0.46
N ALA A 768 -15.98 -18.43 -0.11
CA ALA A 768 -14.84 -18.29 0.79
C ALA A 768 -13.63 -19.12 0.30
N HIS A 769 -12.44 -18.76 0.74
CA HIS A 769 -11.20 -19.48 0.43
C HIS A 769 -10.11 -19.20 1.47
N GLN A 770 -9.08 -20.06 1.44
CA GLN A 770 -7.85 -19.84 2.17
C GLN A 770 -7.13 -18.57 1.72
N PHE A 771 -6.30 -18.01 2.59
CA PHE A 771 -5.51 -16.82 2.32
C PHE A 771 -4.18 -16.83 3.07
N GLN A 772 -3.19 -16.07 2.57
CA GLN A 772 -1.87 -15.94 3.17
C GLN A 772 -1.25 -17.32 3.46
N PHE A 773 -1.05 -17.66 4.73
CA PHE A 773 -0.41 -18.90 5.18
C PHE A 773 -1.32 -20.15 5.09
N GLY A 774 -2.51 -20.01 4.52
CA GLY A 774 -3.46 -21.09 4.32
C GLY A 774 -3.91 -21.75 5.63
N ASP A 775 -4.46 -22.95 5.49
CA ASP A 775 -4.78 -23.80 6.64
C ASP A 775 -3.49 -24.31 7.28
N GLN A 776 -3.47 -24.40 8.61
CA GLN A 776 -2.29 -24.87 9.35
C GLN A 776 -2.64 -25.78 10.52
N SER A 777 -1.75 -26.72 10.80
CA SER A 777 -1.81 -27.57 11.98
C SER A 777 -0.70 -27.18 12.96
N TYR A 778 -1.05 -26.89 14.21
CA TYR A 778 -0.13 -26.54 15.28
C TYR A 778 -0.03 -27.71 16.25
N ILE A 779 1.16 -28.31 16.33
CA ILE A 779 1.47 -29.38 17.27
C ILE A 779 2.31 -28.79 18.40
N VAL A 780 1.73 -28.75 19.60
CA VAL A 780 2.32 -28.09 20.77
C VAL A 780 3.02 -29.10 21.65
N SER A 781 4.23 -28.75 22.07
CA SER A 781 5.04 -29.52 23.02
C SER A 781 5.53 -28.60 24.13
N ARG A 782 5.54 -29.11 25.36
CA ARG A 782 6.08 -28.43 26.55
C ARG A 782 7.33 -29.15 27.00
N ILE A 783 8.37 -28.40 27.29
CA ILE A 783 9.67 -28.94 27.67
C ILE A 783 10.14 -28.21 28.90
N GLU A 784 10.42 -28.94 29.97
CA GLU A 784 11.16 -28.42 31.11
C GLU A 784 12.64 -28.53 30.82
N ILE A 785 13.33 -27.39 30.78
CA ILE A 785 14.78 -27.32 30.55
C ILE A 785 15.48 -26.82 31.77
#